data_AF-A0A972HB62-F1
#
_entry.id   AF-A0A972HB62-F1
#
_cell.length_a   1.000
_cell.length_b   1.000
_cell.length_c   1.000
_cell.angle_alpha   90.00
_cell.angle_beta   90.00
_cell.angle_gamma   90.00
#
_symmetry.space_group_name_H-M   'P 1'
#
loop_
_entity.id
_entity.type
_entity.pdbx_description
1 polymer ?
#
loop_
_entity_poly.entity_id
_entity_poly.type
_entity_poly.pdbx_seq_one_letter_code
_entity_poly.pdbx_strand_id
1 'polypeptide(L)'
;MMPFIRQMLRTALTVTLAASLLVAIPGLASAGQGFRDDDGNIHENSIEALSNAGITQGCGTEEFCPDEAVTRGQMAAFLDRALSLPPASGVEFDDDDGSIFEGSIERIAAVGITKGCNPPANTNFCPDSFVTRGQMAAFLVRALNLTDTGSASFVDDDGSIFETDIEKLAQAGITQGCNPPANDQFCPYSRVTRAQMATFLTRALDLPTQPPPGFTLGNEDTALVTRYESRRDTSEGQIPDTYNARYSPRSFTTGLDVLPDPDDVDLVNSPGRYDGWDVLSPSTRWEHLNRGPDPDWFRFTLSRDARVGVVWRSDETPPGWLSGWTKGGTVIIDDRIHDVYEKDFAAGEIKLGSVEGQNGWRRMYLVLLAETDGTPTPTPPAPEGWSTPLPNRPCSAWVHDLNTTVAPDGESYVNWHPQIDPVYWCSYGHDHGSDPAIIPGNPLVGYGYVAAAVPQVEPHGGFKEFIMESPDGDYWLRFIIHAGTAFERRICARFHTLFIMVYDKAGNEKFSVGYKNDYGTATDSDGNVLTPTDCGYSMPALANEVSDRQKRTINVGAASDNYERWDSRFETDAVRNLGMVVFEHEFDVINPISACTNRTCNDVVVRDLERFDATRRQIFLASWRGDFEFDADHALGQGEYFTDPFAQGLVDASASNALRQYVEPGFKLTIAKNATANRIGCVSWDPWSQEFICYQTGGSGNRENIPFPPRKNLEYGIWRD
;
A
#
# COMPACT_ATOMS: atom_id res chain seq x y z
N MET A 1 9.35 -21.04 -31.16
CA MET A 1 8.17 -20.55 -31.93
C MET A 1 7.27 -19.63 -31.09
N MET A 2 7.07 -19.92 -29.79
CA MET A 2 6.39 -19.04 -28.81
C MET A 2 6.82 -17.56 -28.77
N PRO A 3 8.11 -17.17 -28.76
CA PRO A 3 8.47 -15.75 -28.72
C PRO A 3 8.02 -14.98 -29.97
N PHE A 4 7.88 -15.66 -31.11
CA PHE A 4 7.45 -15.03 -32.37
C PHE A 4 5.93 -14.75 -32.41
N ILE A 5 5.11 -15.61 -31.81
CA ILE A 5 3.64 -15.40 -31.70
C ILE A 5 3.34 -14.30 -30.68
N ARG A 6 4.04 -14.29 -29.53
CA ARG A 6 3.97 -13.18 -28.56
C ARG A 6 4.44 -11.85 -29.17
N GLN A 7 5.47 -11.88 -30.01
CA GLN A 7 5.98 -10.70 -30.72
C GLN A 7 5.03 -10.18 -31.81
N MET A 8 4.25 -11.05 -32.47
CA MET A 8 3.22 -10.65 -33.43
C MET A 8 1.99 -10.00 -32.78
N LEU A 9 1.56 -10.48 -31.61
CA LEU A 9 0.51 -9.82 -30.81
C LEU A 9 0.97 -8.44 -30.30
N ARG A 10 2.25 -8.30 -29.90
CA ARG A 10 2.87 -7.02 -29.55
C ARG A 10 2.92 -6.01 -30.70
N THR A 11 3.10 -6.46 -31.95
CA THR A 11 3.16 -5.57 -33.13
C THR A 11 1.79 -5.15 -33.62
N ALA A 12 0.73 -5.94 -33.37
CA ALA A 12 -0.64 -5.53 -33.69
C ALA A 12 -1.15 -4.40 -32.77
N LEU A 13 -0.77 -4.41 -31.47
CA LEU A 13 -1.14 -3.37 -30.52
C LEU A 13 -0.40 -2.02 -30.72
N THR A 14 0.76 -2.01 -31.38
CA THR A 14 1.61 -0.80 -31.52
C THR A 14 1.42 -0.03 -32.85
N VAL A 15 0.60 -0.51 -33.80
CA VAL A 15 0.59 -0.03 -35.20
C VAL A 15 -0.54 0.95 -35.58
N THR A 16 -1.40 1.41 -34.68
CA THR A 16 -2.37 2.47 -35.01
C THR A 16 -2.36 3.64 -34.03
N LEU A 17 -1.39 4.54 -34.20
CA LEU A 17 -1.53 5.94 -33.82
C LEU A 17 -1.01 6.86 -34.95
N ALA A 18 -1.68 6.83 -36.10
CA ALA A 18 -1.50 7.83 -37.15
C ALA A 18 -2.58 8.91 -37.01
N ALA A 19 -2.13 10.12 -36.70
CA ALA A 19 -2.84 11.39 -36.57
C ALA A 19 -4.28 11.44 -37.14
N SER A 20 -5.26 11.49 -36.23
CA SER A 20 -6.63 11.90 -36.53
C SER A 20 -6.90 13.25 -35.86
N LEU A 21 -7.37 14.21 -36.65
CA LEU A 21 -7.71 15.58 -36.27
C LEU A 21 -8.72 15.57 -35.10
N LEU A 22 -8.34 16.06 -33.92
CA LEU A 22 -9.22 16.13 -32.75
C LEU A 22 -10.39 17.08 -33.01
N VAL A 23 -11.59 16.53 -33.14
CA VAL A 23 -12.82 17.20 -32.69
C VAL A 23 -13.06 16.70 -31.28
N ALA A 24 -12.99 17.60 -30.29
CA ALA A 24 -13.30 17.28 -28.92
C ALA A 24 -14.80 16.90 -28.80
N ILE A 25 -15.07 15.62 -28.60
CA ILE A 25 -16.38 15.14 -28.16
C ILE A 25 -16.29 15.03 -26.62
N PRO A 26 -17.16 15.70 -25.85
CA PRO A 26 -17.23 15.49 -24.40
C PRO A 26 -17.83 14.10 -24.14
N GLY A 27 -17.10 13.21 -23.45
CA GLY A 27 -17.66 11.94 -22.95
C GLY A 27 -16.84 10.67 -23.19
N LEU A 28 -15.59 10.73 -23.66
CA LEU A 28 -14.70 9.57 -23.60
C LEU A 28 -14.23 9.38 -22.14
N ALA A 29 -14.72 8.32 -21.51
CA ALA A 29 -14.13 7.81 -20.27
C ALA A 29 -12.63 7.60 -20.49
N SER A 30 -11.83 8.20 -19.61
CA SER A 30 -10.38 8.12 -19.62
C SER A 30 -9.95 6.66 -19.47
N ALA A 31 -9.45 6.03 -20.53
CA ALA A 31 -8.62 4.84 -20.38
C ALA A 31 -7.43 5.23 -19.49
N GLY A 32 -7.25 4.56 -18.36
CA GLY A 32 -6.12 4.78 -17.45
C GLY A 32 -6.45 5.42 -16.08
N GLN A 33 -7.71 5.57 -15.69
CA GLN A 33 -7.98 5.68 -14.25
C GLN A 33 -7.89 4.25 -13.69
N GLY A 34 -7.00 4.02 -12.72
CA GLY A 34 -6.94 2.75 -12.01
C GLY A 34 -8.29 2.41 -11.38
N PHE A 35 -8.56 1.12 -11.16
CA PHE A 35 -9.76 0.73 -10.44
C PHE A 35 -9.54 0.96 -8.93
N ARG A 36 -10.62 1.17 -8.17
CA ARG A 36 -10.48 1.45 -6.73
C ARG A 36 -10.62 0.21 -5.87
N ASP A 37 -11.26 -0.83 -6.39
CA ASP A 37 -11.56 -2.07 -5.67
C ASP A 37 -10.56 -3.19 -5.94
N ASP A 38 -9.50 -2.94 -6.71
CA ASP A 38 -8.37 -3.85 -6.91
C ASP A 38 -7.11 -3.48 -6.12
N ASP A 39 -7.04 -2.27 -5.56
CA ASP A 39 -5.97 -1.83 -4.64
C ASP A 39 -5.66 -2.91 -3.59
N GLY A 40 -4.40 -3.35 -3.53
CA GLY A 40 -3.90 -4.37 -2.61
C GLY A 40 -4.26 -5.82 -2.97
N ASN A 41 -5.00 -6.04 -4.05
CA ASN A 41 -5.24 -7.38 -4.59
C ASN A 41 -3.94 -7.97 -5.14
N ILE A 42 -3.68 -9.26 -4.92
CA ILE A 42 -2.48 -9.94 -5.46
C ILE A 42 -2.43 -9.92 -7.01
N HIS A 43 -3.55 -9.60 -7.67
CA HIS A 43 -3.69 -9.51 -9.12
C HIS A 43 -3.75 -8.06 -9.63
N GLU A 44 -3.67 -7.04 -8.77
CA GLU A 44 -3.76 -5.61 -9.11
C GLU A 44 -2.89 -5.23 -10.30
N ASN A 45 -1.60 -5.56 -10.24
CA ASN A 45 -0.64 -5.36 -11.33
C ASN A 45 -1.10 -5.95 -12.68
N SER A 46 -1.81 -7.08 -12.67
CA SER A 46 -2.37 -7.67 -13.89
C SER A 46 -3.67 -7.00 -14.33
N ILE A 47 -4.48 -6.54 -13.38
CA ILE A 47 -5.72 -5.80 -13.65
C ILE A 47 -5.38 -4.47 -14.34
N GLU A 48 -4.43 -3.73 -13.79
CA GLU A 48 -3.93 -2.48 -14.36
C GLU A 48 -3.26 -2.69 -15.73
N ALA A 49 -2.48 -3.76 -15.91
CA ALA A 49 -1.94 -4.12 -17.22
C ALA A 49 -3.04 -4.35 -18.28
N LEU A 50 -4.16 -4.97 -17.91
CA LEU A 50 -5.31 -5.15 -18.80
C LEU A 50 -6.02 -3.81 -19.10
N SER A 51 -6.13 -2.93 -18.11
CA SER A 51 -6.74 -1.60 -18.25
C SER A 51 -5.92 -0.76 -19.23
N ASN A 52 -4.61 -0.71 -19.02
CA ASN A 52 -3.65 0.00 -19.88
C ASN A 52 -3.63 -0.53 -21.31
N ALA A 53 -3.83 -1.85 -21.48
CA ALA A 53 -3.96 -2.47 -22.80
C ALA A 53 -5.36 -2.29 -23.44
N GLY A 54 -6.32 -1.65 -22.76
CA GLY A 54 -7.69 -1.46 -23.24
C GLY A 54 -8.53 -2.74 -23.29
N ILE A 55 -8.10 -3.80 -22.61
CA ILE A 55 -8.76 -5.11 -22.61
C ILE A 55 -9.97 -5.11 -21.66
N THR A 56 -9.86 -4.40 -20.55
CA THR A 56 -10.94 -4.22 -19.57
C THR A 56 -11.36 -2.76 -19.46
N GLN A 57 -12.61 -2.55 -19.08
CA GLN A 57 -13.18 -1.24 -18.74
C GLN A 57 -13.77 -1.26 -17.32
N GLY A 58 -13.50 -2.32 -16.55
CA GLY A 58 -14.13 -2.55 -15.25
C GLY A 58 -15.50 -3.21 -15.34
N CYS A 59 -16.23 -3.16 -14.22
CA CYS A 59 -17.64 -3.52 -14.07
C CYS A 59 -18.51 -2.29 -13.77
N GLY A 60 -17.89 -1.15 -13.44
CA GLY A 60 -18.55 0.11 -13.09
C GLY A 60 -17.78 1.31 -13.63
N THR A 61 -17.94 2.48 -12.99
CA THR A 61 -17.23 3.70 -13.43
C THR A 61 -15.79 3.71 -12.93
N GLU A 62 -15.55 3.12 -11.76
CA GLU A 62 -14.23 3.08 -11.11
C GLU A 62 -13.99 1.72 -10.42
N GLU A 63 -14.81 0.71 -10.73
CA GLU A 63 -14.77 -0.62 -10.14
C GLU A 63 -14.37 -1.68 -11.17
N PHE A 64 -13.50 -2.61 -10.78
CA PHE A 64 -13.11 -3.80 -11.52
C PHE A 64 -13.93 -5.04 -11.14
N CYS A 65 -14.44 -5.14 -9.91
CA CYS A 65 -15.10 -6.30 -9.33
C CYS A 65 -14.21 -7.57 -9.31
N PRO A 66 -13.06 -7.58 -8.62
CA PRO A 66 -12.04 -8.63 -8.74
C PRO A 66 -12.50 -10.04 -8.34
N ASP A 67 -13.38 -10.14 -7.34
CA ASP A 67 -13.86 -11.42 -6.78
C ASP A 67 -15.03 -12.03 -7.55
N GLU A 68 -15.67 -11.29 -8.45
CA GLU A 68 -16.78 -11.81 -9.24
C GLU A 68 -16.29 -12.87 -10.24
N ALA A 69 -17.10 -13.90 -10.45
CA ALA A 69 -16.83 -14.92 -11.45
C ALA A 69 -17.06 -14.36 -12.86
N VAL A 70 -16.16 -14.66 -13.79
CA VAL A 70 -16.25 -14.23 -15.19
C VAL A 70 -17.38 -14.97 -15.89
N THR A 71 -18.30 -14.24 -16.54
CA THR A 71 -19.30 -14.83 -17.44
C THR A 71 -18.70 -15.15 -18.80
N ARG A 72 -19.32 -16.07 -19.54
CA ARG A 72 -18.86 -16.42 -20.89
C ARG A 72 -18.90 -15.23 -21.85
N GLY A 73 -19.90 -14.34 -21.73
CA GLY A 73 -19.96 -13.10 -22.49
C GLY A 73 -18.80 -12.16 -22.19
N GLN A 74 -18.45 -11.99 -20.91
CA GLN A 74 -17.27 -11.21 -20.51
C GLN A 74 -15.96 -11.82 -21.03
N MET A 75 -15.82 -13.16 -20.98
CA MET A 75 -14.68 -13.85 -21.59
C MET A 75 -14.56 -13.54 -23.09
N ALA A 76 -15.67 -13.55 -23.83
CA ALA A 76 -15.67 -13.20 -25.24
C ALA A 76 -15.18 -11.76 -25.46
N ALA A 77 -15.69 -10.80 -24.67
CA ALA A 77 -15.26 -9.40 -24.75
C ALA A 77 -13.77 -9.21 -24.44
N PHE A 78 -13.22 -9.90 -23.45
CA PHE A 78 -11.79 -9.84 -23.14
C PHE A 78 -10.93 -10.36 -24.31
N LEU A 79 -11.26 -11.52 -24.87
CA LEU A 79 -10.49 -12.11 -25.97
C LEU A 79 -10.61 -11.31 -27.26
N ASP A 80 -11.80 -10.78 -27.53
CA ASP A 80 -12.06 -9.91 -28.67
C ASP A 80 -11.20 -8.64 -28.64
N ARG A 81 -11.17 -7.92 -27.51
CA ARG A 81 -10.31 -6.73 -27.34
C ARG A 81 -8.82 -7.10 -27.34
N ALA A 82 -8.44 -8.15 -26.62
CA ALA A 82 -7.05 -8.61 -26.53
C ALA A 82 -6.45 -8.97 -27.90
N LEU A 83 -7.26 -9.53 -28.79
CA LEU A 83 -6.83 -9.94 -30.14
C LEU A 83 -7.17 -8.90 -31.22
N SER A 84 -7.89 -7.83 -30.86
CA SER A 84 -8.40 -6.81 -31.80
C SER A 84 -9.09 -7.45 -33.02
N LEU A 85 -10.04 -8.35 -32.77
CA LEU A 85 -10.63 -9.17 -33.84
C LEU A 85 -11.42 -8.30 -34.84
N PRO A 86 -11.35 -8.61 -36.14
CA PRO A 86 -12.13 -7.90 -37.14
C PRO A 86 -13.63 -8.17 -36.95
N PRO A 87 -14.52 -7.28 -37.42
CA PRO A 87 -15.96 -7.56 -37.47
C PRO A 87 -16.26 -8.89 -38.15
N ALA A 88 -17.11 -9.70 -37.52
CA ALA A 88 -17.61 -10.95 -38.08
C ALA A 88 -19.04 -10.74 -38.60
N SER A 89 -19.47 -11.60 -39.51
CA SER A 89 -20.86 -11.65 -39.99
C SER A 89 -21.25 -13.10 -40.32
N GLY A 90 -22.44 -13.53 -39.91
CA GLY A 90 -23.01 -14.84 -40.26
C GLY A 90 -22.56 -16.01 -39.37
N VAL A 91 -22.13 -15.71 -38.14
CA VAL A 91 -21.87 -16.72 -37.09
C VAL A 91 -22.67 -16.29 -35.87
N GLU A 92 -23.83 -16.90 -35.68
CA GLU A 92 -24.82 -16.55 -34.64
C GLU A 92 -25.05 -17.78 -33.73
N PHE A 93 -25.38 -17.54 -32.46
CA PHE A 93 -25.91 -18.55 -31.56
C PHE A 93 -27.39 -18.28 -31.28
N ASP A 94 -28.15 -19.29 -30.87
CA ASP A 94 -29.59 -19.14 -30.61
C ASP A 94 -29.88 -18.26 -29.36
N ASP A 95 -28.86 -17.97 -28.54
CA ASP A 95 -29.00 -17.35 -27.21
C ASP A 95 -28.01 -16.20 -26.92
N ASP A 96 -27.37 -15.63 -27.94
CA ASP A 96 -26.55 -14.42 -27.79
C ASP A 96 -27.29 -13.12 -28.12
N ASP A 97 -28.39 -13.19 -28.88
CA ASP A 97 -29.34 -12.09 -29.14
C ASP A 97 -29.70 -11.32 -27.85
N GLY A 98 -29.42 -10.02 -27.82
CA GLY A 98 -29.72 -9.14 -26.69
C GLY A 98 -28.66 -9.13 -25.58
N SER A 99 -27.59 -9.92 -25.71
CA SER A 99 -26.39 -9.75 -24.89
C SER A 99 -25.64 -8.48 -25.31
N ILE A 100 -25.17 -7.70 -24.34
CA ILE A 100 -24.26 -6.58 -24.62
C ILE A 100 -22.92 -7.04 -25.23
N PHE A 101 -22.63 -8.35 -25.19
CA PHE A 101 -21.41 -8.97 -25.71
C PHE A 101 -21.62 -9.71 -27.04
N GLU A 102 -22.81 -9.67 -27.63
CA GLU A 102 -23.18 -10.36 -28.88
C GLU A 102 -22.08 -10.24 -29.94
N GLY A 103 -21.72 -9.02 -30.33
CA GLY A 103 -20.69 -8.82 -31.37
C GLY A 103 -19.32 -9.42 -31.01
N SER A 104 -18.92 -9.44 -29.74
CA SER A 104 -17.67 -10.08 -29.31
C SER A 104 -17.78 -11.61 -29.38
N ILE A 105 -18.95 -12.17 -29.05
CA ILE A 105 -19.25 -13.60 -29.12
C ILE A 105 -19.14 -14.09 -30.57
N GLU A 106 -19.78 -13.40 -31.51
CA GLU A 106 -19.73 -13.73 -32.93
C GLU A 106 -18.30 -13.67 -33.48
N ARG A 107 -17.52 -12.64 -33.08
CA ARG A 107 -16.13 -12.48 -33.51
C ARG A 107 -15.23 -13.63 -33.05
N ILE A 108 -15.31 -14.02 -31.78
CA ILE A 108 -14.50 -15.15 -31.28
C ILE A 108 -14.96 -16.49 -31.90
N ALA A 109 -16.24 -16.62 -32.26
CA ALA A 109 -16.76 -17.81 -32.91
C ALA A 109 -16.28 -17.91 -34.37
N ALA A 110 -16.27 -16.79 -35.10
CA ALA A 110 -15.81 -16.72 -36.48
C ALA A 110 -14.33 -17.14 -36.66
N VAL A 111 -13.50 -16.91 -35.64
CA VAL A 111 -12.09 -17.35 -35.63
C VAL A 111 -11.86 -18.69 -34.91
N GLY A 112 -12.94 -19.37 -34.51
CA GLY A 112 -12.88 -20.73 -33.95
C GLY A 112 -12.42 -20.85 -32.49
N ILE A 113 -12.43 -19.75 -31.73
CA ILE A 113 -12.05 -19.73 -30.31
C ILE A 113 -13.13 -20.40 -29.45
N THR A 114 -14.40 -20.22 -29.79
CA THR A 114 -15.52 -20.90 -29.13
C THR A 114 -16.20 -21.92 -30.06
N LYS A 115 -16.82 -22.92 -29.45
CA LYS A 115 -17.66 -23.93 -30.12
C LYS A 115 -19.08 -23.98 -29.55
N GLY A 116 -19.49 -23.05 -28.70
CA GLY A 116 -20.77 -23.11 -27.98
C GLY A 116 -20.72 -23.86 -26.63
N CYS A 117 -21.89 -24.07 -26.01
CA CYS A 117 -22.04 -24.62 -24.65
C CYS A 117 -22.96 -25.85 -24.53
N ASN A 118 -23.71 -26.23 -25.58
CA ASN A 118 -24.71 -27.30 -25.55
C ASN A 118 -24.34 -28.48 -26.49
N PRO A 119 -23.25 -29.23 -26.22
CA PRO A 119 -22.85 -30.33 -27.07
C PRO A 119 -23.92 -31.44 -27.12
N PRO A 120 -24.05 -32.16 -28.24
CA PRO A 120 -23.27 -32.00 -29.47
C PRO A 120 -23.82 -30.90 -30.41
N ALA A 121 -24.97 -30.30 -30.09
CA ALA A 121 -25.66 -29.35 -30.97
C ALA A 121 -24.88 -28.05 -31.13
N ASN A 122 -24.33 -27.52 -30.03
CA ASN A 122 -23.44 -26.36 -30.04
C ASN A 122 -24.06 -25.12 -30.69
N THR A 123 -25.39 -25.00 -30.63
CA THR A 123 -26.15 -23.86 -31.16
C THR A 123 -26.29 -22.72 -30.14
N ASN A 124 -25.95 -22.94 -28.88
CA ASN A 124 -25.98 -21.92 -27.83
C ASN A 124 -24.57 -21.53 -27.42
N PHE A 125 -24.37 -20.26 -27.06
CA PHE A 125 -23.17 -19.74 -26.40
C PHE A 125 -23.30 -19.71 -24.88
N CYS A 126 -24.49 -19.53 -24.31
CA CYS A 126 -24.74 -19.36 -22.87
C CYS A 126 -23.99 -18.14 -22.26
N PRO A 127 -24.25 -16.89 -22.70
CA PRO A 127 -23.45 -15.70 -22.33
C PRO A 127 -23.40 -15.41 -20.83
N ASP A 128 -24.48 -15.67 -20.09
CA ASP A 128 -24.59 -15.38 -18.66
C ASP A 128 -24.02 -16.49 -17.75
N SER A 129 -23.63 -17.62 -18.32
CA SER A 129 -23.04 -18.71 -17.54
C SER A 129 -21.61 -18.37 -17.14
N PHE A 130 -21.23 -18.71 -15.90
CA PHE A 130 -19.86 -18.54 -15.42
C PHE A 130 -18.88 -19.52 -16.08
N VAL A 131 -17.65 -19.06 -16.29
CA VAL A 131 -16.57 -19.85 -16.89
C VAL A 131 -15.82 -20.62 -15.80
N THR A 132 -15.64 -21.94 -15.99
CA THR A 132 -14.72 -22.73 -15.15
C THR A 132 -13.28 -22.57 -15.62
N ARG A 133 -12.32 -22.85 -14.74
CA ARG A 133 -10.88 -22.82 -15.10
C ARG A 133 -10.55 -23.77 -16.26
N GLY A 134 -11.15 -24.96 -16.33
CA GLY A 134 -10.99 -25.86 -17.47
C GLY A 134 -11.54 -25.28 -18.79
N GLN A 135 -12.70 -24.59 -18.74
CA GLN A 135 -13.24 -23.92 -19.92
C GLN A 135 -12.37 -22.73 -20.35
N MET A 136 -11.90 -21.92 -19.39
CA MET A 136 -10.94 -20.84 -19.61
C MET A 136 -9.68 -21.37 -20.30
N ALA A 137 -9.21 -22.55 -19.90
CA ALA A 137 -8.06 -23.18 -20.53
C ALA A 137 -8.30 -23.45 -22.02
N ALA A 138 -9.45 -24.03 -22.35
CA ALA A 138 -9.82 -24.31 -23.73
C ALA A 138 -9.98 -23.03 -24.58
N PHE A 139 -10.49 -21.94 -23.99
CA PHE A 139 -10.55 -20.63 -24.66
C PHE A 139 -9.14 -20.11 -25.00
N LEU A 140 -8.24 -20.06 -24.02
CA LEU A 140 -6.89 -19.52 -24.21
C LEU A 140 -6.03 -20.37 -25.14
N VAL A 141 -6.11 -21.70 -25.06
CA VAL A 141 -5.38 -22.59 -25.98
C VAL A 141 -5.77 -22.33 -27.43
N ARG A 142 -7.06 -22.12 -27.71
CA ARG A 142 -7.53 -21.81 -29.07
C ARG A 142 -7.18 -20.39 -29.49
N ALA A 143 -7.37 -19.41 -28.61
CA ALA A 143 -7.05 -18.01 -28.86
C ALA A 143 -5.57 -17.80 -29.19
N LEU A 144 -4.68 -18.49 -28.48
CA LEU A 144 -3.23 -18.39 -28.65
C LEU A 144 -2.67 -19.44 -29.63
N ASN A 145 -3.52 -20.35 -30.13
CA ASN A 145 -3.16 -21.50 -30.94
C ASN A 145 -1.98 -22.31 -30.35
N LEU A 146 -2.08 -22.68 -29.06
CA LEU A 146 -1.03 -23.44 -28.37
C LEU A 146 -0.97 -24.88 -28.92
N THR A 147 0.16 -25.23 -29.51
CA THR A 147 0.37 -26.51 -30.20
C THR A 147 1.19 -27.53 -29.43
N ASP A 148 1.78 -27.15 -28.29
CA ASP A 148 2.62 -28.05 -27.52
C ASP A 148 1.82 -29.25 -27.00
N THR A 149 2.50 -30.38 -26.76
CA THR A 149 1.80 -31.65 -26.52
C THR A 149 1.28 -31.83 -25.10
N GLY A 150 1.54 -30.88 -24.19
CA GLY A 150 1.24 -31.03 -22.76
C GLY A 150 2.21 -32.02 -22.12
N SER A 151 2.95 -31.59 -21.09
CA SER A 151 3.78 -32.50 -20.29
C SER A 151 3.89 -32.07 -18.83
N ALA A 152 3.17 -31.01 -18.46
CA ALA A 152 3.12 -30.48 -17.11
C ALA A 152 1.74 -30.82 -16.55
N SER A 153 1.69 -31.83 -15.68
CA SER A 153 0.47 -32.37 -15.09
C SER A 153 0.18 -31.74 -13.74
N PHE A 154 -1.10 -31.51 -13.45
CA PHE A 154 -1.57 -31.29 -12.08
C PHE A 154 -2.09 -32.63 -11.51
N VAL A 155 -2.34 -32.71 -10.21
CA VAL A 155 -2.82 -33.95 -9.58
C VAL A 155 -4.34 -34.13 -9.72
N ASP A 156 -5.07 -33.09 -10.16
CA ASP A 156 -6.53 -33.02 -10.19
C ASP A 156 -7.11 -32.68 -11.58
N ASP A 157 -6.29 -32.62 -12.64
CA ASP A 157 -6.76 -32.46 -14.01
C ASP A 157 -7.00 -33.80 -14.74
N ASP A 158 -6.40 -34.90 -14.27
CA ASP A 158 -6.64 -36.27 -14.74
C ASP A 158 -8.15 -36.56 -14.89
N GLY A 159 -8.58 -36.88 -16.11
CA GLY A 159 -9.97 -37.22 -16.42
C GLY A 159 -10.90 -36.02 -16.64
N SER A 160 -10.38 -34.79 -16.54
CA SER A 160 -11.04 -33.59 -17.08
C SER A 160 -11.08 -33.64 -18.60
N ILE A 161 -12.20 -33.25 -19.21
CA ILE A 161 -12.26 -33.08 -20.67
C ILE A 161 -11.33 -31.97 -21.19
N PHE A 162 -10.76 -31.17 -20.29
CA PHE A 162 -9.85 -30.06 -20.58
C PHE A 162 -8.39 -30.37 -20.20
N GLU A 163 -8.06 -31.58 -19.76
CA GLU A 163 -6.71 -31.99 -19.31
C GLU A 163 -5.61 -31.51 -20.27
N THR A 164 -5.68 -31.89 -21.55
CA THR A 164 -4.69 -31.46 -22.55
C THR A 164 -4.60 -29.94 -22.73
N ASP A 165 -5.71 -29.21 -22.59
CA ASP A 165 -5.70 -27.75 -22.69
C ASP A 165 -5.02 -27.12 -21.45
N ILE A 166 -5.23 -27.71 -20.28
CA ILE A 166 -4.63 -27.30 -19.00
C ILE A 166 -3.11 -27.50 -19.04
N GLU A 167 -2.63 -28.66 -19.47
CA GLU A 167 -1.20 -28.98 -19.55
C GLU A 167 -0.47 -28.04 -20.53
N LYS A 168 -1.11 -27.66 -21.63
CA LYS A 168 -0.58 -26.68 -22.59
C LYS A 168 -0.39 -25.30 -21.98
N LEU A 169 -1.35 -24.84 -21.15
CA LEU A 169 -1.22 -23.57 -20.44
C LEU A 169 -0.11 -23.60 -19.41
N ALA A 170 0.03 -24.71 -18.68
CA ALA A 170 1.10 -24.89 -17.71
C ALA A 170 2.46 -24.83 -18.40
N GLN A 171 2.61 -25.57 -19.51
CA GLN A 171 3.82 -25.54 -20.33
C GLN A 171 4.12 -24.16 -20.91
N ALA A 172 3.09 -23.37 -21.25
CA ALA A 172 3.23 -21.99 -21.70
C ALA A 172 3.54 -20.98 -20.57
N GLY A 173 3.56 -21.43 -19.31
CA GLY A 173 3.78 -20.58 -18.13
C GLY A 173 2.59 -19.65 -17.81
N ILE A 174 1.41 -19.93 -18.36
CA ILE A 174 0.22 -19.09 -18.17
C ILE A 174 -0.47 -19.41 -16.84
N THR A 175 -0.46 -20.68 -16.43
CA THR A 175 -0.95 -21.12 -15.11
C THR A 175 0.19 -21.61 -14.23
N GLN A 176 0.03 -21.41 -12.92
CA GLN A 176 0.91 -21.96 -11.89
C GLN A 176 0.18 -22.94 -10.96
N GLY A 177 -1.14 -23.13 -11.11
CA GLY A 177 -1.95 -23.93 -10.17
C GLY A 177 -2.99 -23.09 -9.43
N CYS A 178 -3.63 -23.67 -8.42
CA CYS A 178 -4.68 -23.02 -7.61
C CYS A 178 -4.52 -23.18 -6.09
N ASN A 179 -3.58 -24.01 -5.62
CA ASN A 179 -3.43 -24.36 -4.20
C ASN A 179 -2.02 -24.02 -3.67
N PRO A 180 -1.66 -22.73 -3.58
CA PRO A 180 -0.39 -22.34 -2.95
C PRO A 180 -0.36 -22.86 -1.50
N PRO A 181 0.79 -23.31 -0.96
CA PRO A 181 2.14 -23.37 -1.56
C PRO A 181 2.31 -24.35 -2.71
N ALA A 182 1.62 -25.48 -2.63
CA ALA A 182 1.98 -26.69 -3.35
C ALA A 182 1.83 -26.50 -4.86
N ASN A 183 0.78 -25.78 -5.26
CA ASN A 183 0.52 -25.42 -6.65
C ASN A 183 0.52 -26.66 -7.58
N ASP A 184 0.19 -27.82 -7.02
CA ASP A 184 0.11 -29.11 -7.70
C ASP A 184 -1.32 -29.43 -8.16
N GLN A 185 -2.31 -28.59 -7.82
CA GLN A 185 -3.68 -28.66 -8.34
C GLN A 185 -3.97 -27.51 -9.33
N PHE A 186 -4.78 -27.79 -10.35
CA PHE A 186 -5.33 -26.82 -11.29
C PHE A 186 -6.72 -26.32 -10.92
N CYS A 187 -7.55 -27.12 -10.22
CA CYS A 187 -8.95 -26.84 -9.91
C CYS A 187 -9.84 -26.64 -11.16
N PRO A 188 -9.96 -27.62 -12.08
CA PRO A 188 -10.60 -27.43 -13.40
C PRO A 188 -12.10 -27.07 -13.36
N TYR A 189 -12.80 -27.44 -12.29
CA TYR A 189 -14.24 -27.20 -12.14
C TYR A 189 -14.57 -25.92 -11.36
N SER A 190 -13.58 -25.29 -10.74
CA SER A 190 -13.76 -24.02 -10.04
C SER A 190 -14.02 -22.89 -11.05
N ARG A 191 -14.85 -21.93 -10.67
CA ARG A 191 -15.06 -20.71 -11.46
C ARG A 191 -13.80 -19.85 -11.44
N VAL A 192 -13.52 -19.17 -12.55
CA VAL A 192 -12.44 -18.18 -12.62
C VAL A 192 -12.97 -16.81 -12.22
N THR A 193 -12.31 -16.15 -11.26
CA THR A 193 -12.64 -14.78 -10.89
C THR A 193 -12.08 -13.78 -11.91
N ARG A 194 -12.61 -12.55 -11.94
CA ARG A 194 -12.12 -11.50 -12.83
C ARG A 194 -10.64 -11.18 -12.58
N ALA A 195 -10.22 -11.13 -11.32
CA ALA A 195 -8.82 -10.90 -10.94
C ALA A 195 -7.88 -12.03 -11.42
N GLN A 196 -8.29 -13.29 -11.25
CA GLN A 196 -7.54 -14.43 -11.77
C GLN A 196 -7.44 -14.39 -13.29
N MET A 197 -8.53 -14.01 -13.97
CA MET A 197 -8.56 -13.89 -15.42
C MET A 197 -7.59 -12.81 -15.92
N ALA A 198 -7.47 -11.69 -15.20
CA ALA A 198 -6.48 -10.66 -15.51
C ALA A 198 -5.07 -11.24 -15.49
N THR A 199 -4.69 -11.97 -14.45
CA THR A 199 -3.36 -12.64 -14.39
C THR A 199 -3.14 -13.62 -15.54
N PHE A 200 -4.16 -14.42 -15.89
CA PHE A 200 -4.05 -15.33 -17.03
C PHE A 200 -3.82 -14.60 -18.35
N LEU A 201 -4.56 -13.52 -18.61
CA LEU A 201 -4.43 -12.72 -19.84
C LEU A 201 -3.10 -11.96 -19.89
N THR A 202 -2.67 -11.38 -18.78
CA THR A 202 -1.36 -10.73 -18.66
C THR A 202 -0.23 -11.68 -19.00
N ARG A 203 -0.23 -12.90 -18.44
CA ARG A 203 0.79 -13.93 -18.75
C ARG A 203 0.68 -14.45 -20.18
N ALA A 204 -0.55 -14.63 -20.69
CA ALA A 204 -0.80 -15.09 -22.05
C ALA A 204 -0.26 -14.11 -23.11
N LEU A 205 -0.45 -12.82 -22.87
CA LEU A 205 -0.10 -11.74 -23.78
C LEU A 205 1.28 -11.12 -23.50
N ASP A 206 1.90 -11.51 -22.38
CA ASP A 206 3.18 -10.97 -21.91
C ASP A 206 3.14 -9.43 -21.75
N LEU A 207 2.05 -8.98 -21.11
CA LEU A 207 1.82 -7.55 -20.81
C LEU A 207 2.76 -7.09 -19.71
N PRO A 208 3.30 -5.86 -19.80
CA PRO A 208 4.11 -5.30 -18.74
C PRO A 208 3.26 -5.06 -17.49
N THR A 209 3.66 -5.68 -16.38
CA THR A 209 3.07 -5.45 -15.05
C THR A 209 3.90 -4.52 -14.19
N GLN A 210 5.05 -4.06 -14.70
CA GLN A 210 6.01 -3.21 -14.01
C GLN A 210 6.56 -2.18 -14.99
N PRO A 211 7.08 -1.05 -14.51
CA PRO A 211 7.81 -0.10 -15.32
C PRO A 211 9.00 -0.76 -16.04
N PRO A 212 9.46 -0.21 -17.18
CA PRO A 212 10.71 -0.64 -17.79
C PRO A 212 11.87 -0.56 -16.79
N PRO A 213 12.77 -1.56 -16.75
CA PRO A 213 13.94 -1.53 -15.86
C PRO A 213 14.73 -0.23 -16.03
N GLY A 214 15.04 0.44 -14.92
CA GLY A 214 15.81 1.69 -14.92
C GLY A 214 15.00 2.96 -15.15
N PHE A 215 13.67 2.91 -15.10
CA PHE A 215 12.86 4.12 -14.98
C PHE A 215 13.24 4.89 -13.71
N THR A 216 13.69 6.13 -13.86
CA THR A 216 14.04 7.04 -12.77
C THR A 216 13.47 8.41 -13.05
N LEU A 217 12.88 9.03 -12.04
CA LEU A 217 12.42 10.43 -12.12
C LEU A 217 13.59 11.37 -11.79
N GLY A 218 13.69 12.48 -12.53
CA GLY A 218 14.64 13.53 -12.23
C GLY A 218 14.18 14.36 -11.02
N ASN A 219 15.12 15.06 -10.38
CA ASN A 219 14.76 16.00 -9.30
C ASN A 219 13.85 17.11 -9.83
N GLU A 220 14.05 17.57 -11.07
CA GLU A 220 13.17 18.53 -11.72
C GLU A 220 11.71 18.07 -11.80
N ASP A 221 11.45 16.75 -11.86
CA ASP A 221 10.11 16.18 -11.98
C ASP A 221 9.39 16.07 -10.63
N THR A 222 10.07 16.36 -9.51
CA THR A 222 9.46 16.34 -8.17
C THR A 222 8.54 17.53 -7.95
N ALA A 223 7.52 17.36 -7.12
CA ALA A 223 6.63 18.45 -6.74
C ALA A 223 7.36 19.59 -6.00
N LEU A 224 6.74 20.78 -6.03
CA LEU A 224 7.30 21.97 -5.38
C LEU A 224 7.31 21.82 -3.86
N VAL A 225 6.24 21.26 -3.30
CA VAL A 225 6.17 20.84 -1.91
C VAL A 225 6.53 19.36 -1.82
N THR A 226 7.43 19.00 -0.91
CA THR A 226 7.82 17.60 -0.64
C THR A 226 7.33 17.11 0.73
N ARG A 227 6.90 18.03 1.59
CA ARG A 227 6.38 17.73 2.94
C ARG A 227 5.58 18.91 3.47
N TYR A 228 4.58 18.64 4.31
CA TYR A 228 3.95 19.64 5.18
C TYR A 228 3.54 19.07 6.54
N GLU A 229 3.40 19.96 7.52
CA GLU A 229 2.77 19.69 8.82
C GLU A 229 2.27 20.99 9.47
N SER A 230 1.18 20.91 10.22
CA SER A 230 0.75 21.94 11.17
C SER A 230 1.20 21.56 12.58
N ARG A 231 1.16 22.50 13.52
CA ARG A 231 1.42 22.22 14.95
C ARG A 231 0.15 22.30 15.76
N ARG A 232 -0.04 21.31 16.63
CA ARG A 232 -1.11 21.25 17.62
C ARG A 232 -0.51 21.29 19.02
N ASP A 233 -1.08 22.09 19.90
CA ASP A 233 -0.77 22.05 21.33
C ASP A 233 -1.65 20.99 22.01
N THR A 234 -1.04 20.08 22.77
CA THR A 234 -1.74 19.12 23.63
C THR A 234 -1.36 19.34 25.10
N SER A 235 -2.00 18.62 26.02
CA SER A 235 -1.62 18.62 27.45
C SER A 235 -0.18 18.14 27.69
N GLU A 236 0.46 17.55 26.69
CA GLU A 236 1.74 16.85 26.78
C GLU A 236 2.86 17.53 25.96
N GLY A 237 2.52 18.49 25.10
CA GLY A 237 3.47 19.24 24.29
C GLY A 237 2.93 19.60 22.91
N GLN A 238 3.83 20.07 22.04
CA GLN A 238 3.51 20.34 20.65
C GLN A 238 3.70 19.09 19.80
N ILE A 239 2.67 18.75 19.02
CA ILE A 239 2.67 17.59 18.13
C ILE A 239 2.40 18.04 16.68
N PRO A 240 2.97 17.37 15.67
CA PRO A 240 2.58 17.54 14.28
C PRO A 240 1.10 17.20 14.08
N ASP A 241 0.42 17.95 13.22
CA ASP A 241 -0.93 17.69 12.76
C ASP A 241 -1.03 17.89 11.25
N THR A 242 -1.50 16.85 10.59
CA THR A 242 -1.66 16.77 9.13
C THR A 242 -3.09 16.41 8.76
N TYR A 243 -3.99 16.39 9.73
CA TYR A 243 -5.38 16.00 9.54
C TYR A 243 -6.07 16.90 8.53
N ASN A 244 -6.63 16.27 7.50
CA ASN A 244 -7.24 16.95 6.38
C ASN A 244 -6.36 18.09 5.82
N ALA A 245 -5.03 18.01 5.88
CA ALA A 245 -4.20 18.91 5.08
C ALA A 245 -4.08 18.31 3.67
N ARG A 246 -4.09 19.15 2.63
CA ARG A 246 -4.02 18.71 1.23
C ARG A 246 -3.11 19.62 0.41
N TYR A 247 -2.27 19.01 -0.41
CA TYR A 247 -1.51 19.71 -1.44
C TYR A 247 -1.99 19.26 -2.81
N SER A 248 -2.30 20.22 -3.67
CA SER A 248 -2.79 19.99 -5.03
C SER A 248 -1.93 20.78 -6.02
N PRO A 249 -0.93 20.14 -6.65
CA PRO A 249 -0.04 20.81 -7.56
C PRO A 249 -0.76 21.21 -8.84
N ARG A 250 -0.62 22.48 -9.24
CA ARG A 250 -1.19 23.12 -10.44
C ARG A 250 -2.71 23.06 -10.56
N SER A 251 -3.38 22.95 -9.43
CA SER A 251 -4.83 22.73 -9.40
C SER A 251 -5.64 23.97 -9.05
N PHE A 252 -5.00 25.10 -8.70
CA PHE A 252 -5.72 26.31 -8.31
C PHE A 252 -6.40 26.98 -9.51
N THR A 253 -7.56 26.46 -9.90
CA THR A 253 -8.35 26.89 -11.05
C THR A 253 -9.83 26.99 -10.71
N THR A 254 -10.64 27.53 -11.63
CA THR A 254 -12.08 27.69 -11.42
C THR A 254 -12.77 26.34 -11.20
N GLY A 255 -13.58 26.23 -10.14
CA GLY A 255 -14.30 25.02 -9.77
C GLY A 255 -13.51 24.07 -8.86
N LEU A 256 -12.25 24.37 -8.52
CA LEU A 256 -11.52 23.61 -7.51
C LEU A 256 -12.21 23.78 -6.15
N ASP A 257 -12.46 22.67 -5.46
CA ASP A 257 -12.75 22.67 -4.03
C ASP A 257 -11.43 22.77 -3.23
N VAL A 258 -11.27 23.88 -2.51
CA VAL A 258 -10.09 24.13 -1.67
C VAL A 258 -10.27 23.66 -0.24
N LEU A 259 -11.45 23.16 0.12
CA LEU A 259 -11.64 22.50 1.41
C LEU A 259 -11.16 21.06 1.35
N PRO A 260 -10.45 20.63 2.40
CA PRO A 260 -10.05 19.25 2.55
C PRO A 260 -11.08 18.39 3.31
N ASP A 261 -12.27 18.94 3.56
CA ASP A 261 -13.37 18.32 4.29
C ASP A 261 -14.38 17.70 3.29
N PRO A 262 -14.77 16.42 3.43
CA PRO A 262 -15.73 15.81 2.51
C PRO A 262 -17.18 16.30 2.70
N ASP A 263 -17.52 16.89 3.85
CA ASP A 263 -18.89 17.31 4.19
C ASP A 263 -19.18 18.79 3.86
N ASP A 264 -18.15 19.58 3.55
CA ASP A 264 -18.28 21.01 3.20
C ASP A 264 -17.39 21.34 1.99
N VAL A 265 -17.88 22.19 1.10
CA VAL A 265 -17.17 22.58 -0.14
C VAL A 265 -16.90 24.07 -0.14
N ASP A 266 -15.72 24.47 -0.60
CA ASP A 266 -15.43 25.86 -0.90
C ASP A 266 -14.79 25.98 -2.28
N LEU A 267 -15.56 26.49 -3.23
CA LEU A 267 -15.18 26.48 -4.63
C LEU A 267 -14.46 27.76 -5.01
N VAL A 268 -13.36 27.60 -5.75
CA VAL A 268 -12.70 28.71 -6.44
C VAL A 268 -13.59 29.19 -7.58
N ASN A 269 -14.25 30.34 -7.43
CA ASN A 269 -15.03 30.96 -8.52
C ASN A 269 -14.13 31.72 -9.51
N SER A 270 -13.00 32.27 -9.03
CA SER A 270 -12.01 32.94 -9.88
C SER A 270 -10.62 32.87 -9.26
N PRO A 271 -9.66 32.17 -9.89
CA PRO A 271 -8.28 32.09 -9.38
C PRO A 271 -7.48 33.38 -9.64
N GLY A 272 -8.05 34.36 -10.36
CA GLY A 272 -7.36 35.60 -10.71
C GLY A 272 -6.07 35.32 -11.49
N ARG A 273 -4.95 35.95 -11.07
CA ARG A 273 -3.64 35.74 -11.69
C ARG A 273 -2.92 34.46 -11.25
N TYR A 274 -3.52 33.72 -10.32
CA TYR A 274 -2.96 32.53 -9.71
C TYR A 274 -3.48 31.24 -10.36
N ASP A 275 -4.18 31.36 -11.51
CA ASP A 275 -4.68 30.21 -12.25
C ASP A 275 -3.54 29.24 -12.58
N GLY A 276 -3.71 27.97 -12.19
CA GLY A 276 -2.70 26.92 -12.38
C GLY A 276 -1.54 26.93 -11.39
N TRP A 277 -1.58 27.75 -10.33
CA TRP A 277 -0.64 27.62 -9.21
C TRP A 277 -0.93 26.36 -8.39
N ASP A 278 0.06 25.93 -7.64
CA ASP A 278 -0.14 24.92 -6.60
C ASP A 278 -0.96 25.52 -5.47
N VAL A 279 -1.76 24.68 -4.81
CA VAL A 279 -2.47 25.05 -3.58
C VAL A 279 -2.20 24.04 -2.48
N LEU A 280 -1.81 24.54 -1.31
CA LEU A 280 -1.62 23.81 -0.07
C LEU A 280 -2.63 24.35 0.95
N SER A 281 -3.56 23.49 1.34
CA SER A 281 -4.52 23.74 2.42
C SER A 281 -3.98 23.14 3.72
N PRO A 282 -3.70 23.96 4.76
CA PRO A 282 -3.34 23.49 6.09
C PRO A 282 -4.46 22.68 6.77
N SER A 283 -4.16 22.06 7.92
CA SER A 283 -5.14 21.35 8.75
C SER A 283 -6.24 22.32 9.20
N THR A 284 -7.50 21.94 8.99
CA THR A 284 -8.69 22.80 9.18
C THR A 284 -9.39 22.61 10.52
N ARG A 285 -8.76 21.95 11.52
CA ARG A 285 -9.46 21.65 12.78
C ARG A 285 -9.82 22.88 13.59
N TRP A 286 -10.97 22.76 14.25
CA TRP A 286 -11.53 23.80 15.11
C TRP A 286 -10.65 24.16 16.32
N GLU A 287 -9.77 23.27 16.78
CA GLU A 287 -8.91 23.49 17.95
C GLU A 287 -7.72 24.41 17.64
N HIS A 288 -7.27 24.46 16.39
CA HIS A 288 -6.19 25.36 15.94
C HIS A 288 -6.60 26.84 15.96
N LEU A 289 -7.90 27.08 15.95
CA LEU A 289 -8.53 28.38 15.80
C LEU A 289 -8.61 29.17 17.11
N ASN A 290 -8.50 28.48 18.25
CA ASN A 290 -8.62 29.09 19.58
C ASN A 290 -7.26 29.35 20.26
N ARG A 291 -6.22 29.55 19.44
CA ARG A 291 -4.81 29.64 19.88
C ARG A 291 -4.28 31.07 19.91
N GLY A 292 -3.29 31.30 20.76
CA GLY A 292 -2.42 32.48 20.72
C GLY A 292 -1.46 32.49 19.51
N PRO A 293 -0.62 33.53 19.40
CA PRO A 293 0.37 33.67 18.33
C PRO A 293 1.38 32.52 18.35
N ASP A 294 1.54 31.85 17.21
CA ASP A 294 2.66 30.95 16.96
C ASP A 294 3.25 31.24 15.57
N PRO A 295 4.50 31.73 15.50
CA PRO A 295 5.16 32.04 14.22
C PRO A 295 5.54 30.80 13.40
N ASP A 296 5.52 29.63 14.03
CA ASP A 296 6.08 28.38 13.52
C ASP A 296 4.98 27.30 13.34
N TRP A 297 3.72 27.74 13.25
CA TRP A 297 2.52 26.90 13.29
C TRP A 297 2.39 25.96 12.08
N PHE A 298 2.57 26.47 10.86
CA PHE A 298 2.46 25.68 9.65
C PHE A 298 3.80 25.60 8.93
N ARG A 299 4.22 24.39 8.58
CA ARG A 299 5.52 24.09 8.01
C ARG A 299 5.36 23.34 6.71
N PHE A 300 6.19 23.66 5.74
CA PHE A 300 6.30 22.86 4.52
C PHE A 300 7.72 22.98 3.94
N THR A 301 8.15 21.97 3.21
CA THR A 301 9.47 21.93 2.59
C THR A 301 9.35 22.16 1.10
N LEU A 302 10.10 23.14 0.60
CA LEU A 302 10.23 23.44 -0.82
C LEU A 302 11.41 22.70 -1.44
N SER A 303 11.18 22.04 -2.58
CA SER A 303 12.26 21.39 -3.36
C SER A 303 13.13 22.40 -4.12
N ARG A 304 12.62 23.62 -4.35
CA ARG A 304 13.25 24.69 -5.14
C ARG A 304 12.74 26.07 -4.70
N ASP A 305 13.36 27.13 -5.22
CA ASP A 305 12.97 28.52 -4.90
C ASP A 305 11.55 28.82 -5.41
N ALA A 306 10.66 29.23 -4.50
CA ALA A 306 9.24 29.44 -4.79
C ALA A 306 8.75 30.81 -4.33
N ARG A 307 7.81 31.37 -5.11
CA ARG A 307 6.91 32.42 -4.65
C ARG A 307 5.77 31.78 -3.87
N VAL A 308 5.63 32.21 -2.62
CA VAL A 308 4.57 31.77 -1.72
C VAL A 308 3.54 32.89 -1.59
N GLY A 309 2.28 32.58 -1.90
CA GLY A 309 1.12 33.43 -1.70
C GLY A 309 0.27 32.92 -0.54
N VAL A 310 -0.15 33.78 0.38
CA VAL A 310 -1.09 33.45 1.45
C VAL A 310 -2.43 34.09 1.12
N VAL A 311 -3.44 33.27 0.82
CA VAL A 311 -4.82 33.72 0.63
C VAL A 311 -5.44 33.92 2.00
N TRP A 312 -5.63 35.17 2.40
CA TRP A 312 -6.25 35.49 3.68
C TRP A 312 -7.78 35.38 3.58
N ARG A 313 -8.34 34.36 4.22
CA ARG A 313 -9.77 34.01 4.10
C ARG A 313 -10.65 34.53 5.23
N SER A 314 -10.08 35.12 6.27
CA SER A 314 -10.86 35.75 7.34
C SER A 314 -11.32 37.15 6.94
N ASP A 315 -12.52 37.52 7.40
CA ASP A 315 -13.06 38.89 7.31
C ASP A 315 -12.34 39.86 8.28
N GLU A 316 -11.40 39.37 9.08
CA GLU A 316 -10.64 40.13 10.08
C GLU A 316 -9.29 40.63 9.54
N THR A 317 -8.60 41.47 10.34
CA THR A 317 -7.30 42.04 9.94
C THR A 317 -6.23 40.94 9.81
N PRO A 318 -5.41 40.93 8.75
CA PRO A 318 -4.34 39.95 8.61
C PRO A 318 -3.36 39.96 9.80
N PRO A 319 -2.83 38.79 10.18
CA PRO A 319 -1.95 38.65 11.33
C PRO A 319 -0.60 39.35 11.11
N GLY A 320 0.04 39.74 12.21
CA GLY A 320 1.27 40.54 12.18
C GLY A 320 2.45 39.87 11.46
N TRP A 321 2.49 38.54 11.36
CA TRP A 321 3.54 37.81 10.65
C TRP A 321 3.47 37.97 9.11
N LEU A 322 2.35 38.43 8.57
CA LEU A 322 2.22 38.87 7.17
C LEU A 322 2.74 40.30 6.95
N SER A 323 3.16 41.00 8.00
CA SER A 323 3.77 42.32 7.87
C SER A 323 5.03 42.26 7.00
N GLY A 324 5.10 43.12 5.99
CA GLY A 324 6.20 43.15 5.02
C GLY A 324 6.04 42.20 3.82
N TRP A 325 4.97 41.40 3.78
CA TRP A 325 4.60 40.68 2.56
C TRP A 325 3.93 41.63 1.56
N THR A 326 4.13 41.36 0.28
CA THR A 326 3.57 42.22 -0.78
C THR A 326 2.13 41.81 -1.04
N LYS A 327 1.19 42.77 -0.98
CA LYS A 327 -0.18 42.51 -1.43
C LYS A 327 -0.17 42.34 -2.96
N GLY A 328 -0.36 41.12 -3.43
CA GLY A 328 -0.24 40.75 -4.84
C GLY A 328 -1.52 41.05 -5.62
N GLY A 329 -2.43 40.08 -5.64
CA GLY A 329 -3.73 40.15 -6.30
C GLY A 329 -4.85 39.64 -5.40
N THR A 330 -5.98 39.31 -6.02
CA THR A 330 -7.17 38.80 -5.34
C THR A 330 -7.68 37.54 -6.02
N VAL A 331 -8.35 36.69 -5.25
CA VAL A 331 -9.05 35.49 -5.72
C VAL A 331 -10.51 35.55 -5.26
N ILE A 332 -11.39 34.80 -5.93
CA ILE A 332 -12.79 34.65 -5.53
C ILE A 332 -13.05 33.20 -5.14
N ILE A 333 -13.48 32.99 -3.91
CA ILE A 333 -13.73 31.68 -3.28
C ILE A 333 -15.07 31.80 -2.52
N ASP A 334 -16.02 30.88 -2.74
CA ASP A 334 -17.43 30.95 -2.27
C ASP A 334 -18.06 32.36 -2.46
N ASP A 335 -17.89 32.89 -3.68
CA ASP A 335 -18.35 34.22 -4.12
C ASP A 335 -17.80 35.41 -3.31
N ARG A 336 -16.74 35.21 -2.51
CA ARG A 336 -16.07 36.24 -1.72
C ARG A 336 -14.69 36.56 -2.26
N ILE A 337 -14.33 37.85 -2.20
CA ILE A 337 -13.03 38.33 -2.63
C ILE A 337 -12.03 38.19 -1.49
N HIS A 338 -10.89 37.55 -1.75
CA HIS A 338 -9.81 37.39 -0.81
C HIS A 338 -8.50 37.99 -1.33
N ASP A 339 -7.78 38.66 -0.44
CA ASP A 339 -6.46 39.21 -0.73
C ASP A 339 -5.38 38.12 -0.64
N VAL A 340 -4.40 38.19 -1.53
CA VAL A 340 -3.22 37.31 -1.52
C VAL A 340 -1.96 38.09 -1.16
N TYR A 341 -1.25 37.61 -0.13
CA TYR A 341 0.00 38.18 0.35
C TYR A 341 1.18 37.35 -0.14
N GLU A 342 2.14 37.95 -0.83
CA GLU A 342 3.22 37.24 -1.54
C GLU A 342 4.61 37.53 -0.96
N LYS A 343 5.45 36.49 -0.98
CA LYS A 343 6.88 36.58 -0.67
C LYS A 343 7.65 35.44 -1.35
N ASP A 344 8.86 35.74 -1.82
CA ASP A 344 9.75 34.74 -2.39
C ASP A 344 10.58 34.06 -1.28
N PHE A 345 10.72 32.75 -1.40
CA PHE A 345 11.49 31.91 -0.50
C PHE A 345 12.47 31.04 -1.27
N ALA A 346 13.64 30.81 -0.68
CA ALA A 346 14.59 29.82 -1.17
C ALA A 346 14.08 28.41 -0.86
N ALA A 347 14.60 27.41 -1.58
CA ALA A 347 14.38 25.99 -1.26
C ALA A 347 14.69 25.66 0.22
N GLY A 348 13.95 24.71 0.79
CA GLY A 348 14.10 24.29 2.19
C GLY A 348 12.81 24.44 3.02
N GLU A 349 12.95 24.34 4.35
CA GLU A 349 11.81 24.43 5.28
C GLU A 349 11.30 25.87 5.39
N ILE A 350 10.01 26.05 5.14
CA ILE A 350 9.26 27.29 5.29
C ILE A 350 8.34 27.18 6.49
N LYS A 351 8.19 28.29 7.24
CA LYS A 351 7.36 28.37 8.44
C LYS A 351 6.43 29.57 8.35
N LEU A 352 5.14 29.33 8.56
CA LEU A 352 4.09 30.32 8.56
C LEU A 352 3.39 30.36 9.91
N GLY A 353 2.92 31.55 10.28
CA GLY A 353 2.31 31.78 11.58
C GLY A 353 0.85 31.31 11.66
N SER A 354 0.32 31.26 12.88
CA SER A 354 -1.08 30.90 13.16
C SER A 354 -2.08 32.00 12.75
N VAL A 355 -3.37 31.63 12.76
CA VAL A 355 -4.49 32.49 12.34
C VAL A 355 -4.98 33.43 13.46
N GLU A 356 -4.55 33.21 14.72
CA GLU A 356 -4.78 34.00 15.95
C GLU A 356 -6.23 34.46 16.25
N GLY A 357 -6.89 33.82 17.24
CA GLY A 357 -8.16 34.31 17.81
C GLY A 357 -9.38 34.29 16.87
N GLN A 358 -9.30 33.54 15.77
CA GLN A 358 -10.34 33.47 14.74
C GLN A 358 -11.21 32.24 14.95
N ASN A 359 -12.52 32.40 15.19
CA ASN A 359 -13.44 31.25 15.27
C ASN A 359 -14.06 30.90 13.91
N GLY A 360 -13.89 29.65 13.45
CA GLY A 360 -14.54 29.09 12.26
C GLY A 360 -13.57 28.54 11.21
N TRP A 361 -13.77 27.29 10.77
CA TRP A 361 -12.87 26.52 9.90
C TRP A 361 -12.65 27.16 8.53
N ARG A 362 -13.66 27.89 8.02
CA ARG A 362 -13.59 28.67 6.77
C ARG A 362 -12.65 29.89 6.83
N ARG A 363 -12.05 30.18 7.99
CA ARG A 363 -11.17 31.35 8.21
C ARG A 363 -9.67 31.04 8.13
N MET A 364 -9.29 29.78 7.88
CA MET A 364 -7.88 29.42 7.69
C MET A 364 -7.37 29.90 6.33
N TYR A 365 -6.12 30.33 6.29
CA TYR A 365 -5.51 30.76 5.03
C TYR A 365 -5.17 29.56 4.14
N LEU A 366 -5.13 29.81 2.83
CA LEU A 366 -4.55 28.87 1.86
C LEU A 366 -3.15 29.34 1.49
N VAL A 367 -2.29 28.40 1.12
CA VAL A 367 -0.97 28.69 0.59
C VAL A 367 -0.97 28.39 -0.91
N LEU A 368 -0.71 29.39 -1.73
CA LEU A 368 -0.50 29.26 -3.17
C LEU A 368 0.99 29.24 -3.45
N LEU A 369 1.46 28.36 -4.33
CA LEU A 369 2.88 28.24 -4.65
C LEU A 369 3.12 28.21 -6.15
N ALA A 370 4.18 28.87 -6.58
CA ALA A 370 4.73 28.78 -7.93
C ALA A 370 6.24 29.03 -7.89
N GLU A 371 6.95 28.50 -8.86
CA GLU A 371 8.39 28.69 -9.02
C GLU A 371 8.71 30.17 -9.25
N THR A 372 9.80 30.65 -8.65
CA THR A 372 10.18 32.09 -8.75
C THR A 372 10.55 32.53 -10.17
N ASP A 373 10.98 31.59 -11.02
CA ASP A 373 11.30 31.83 -12.43
C ASP A 373 10.06 31.88 -13.34
N GLY A 374 8.88 31.55 -12.81
CA GLY A 374 7.61 31.53 -13.52
C GLY A 374 7.44 30.37 -14.50
N THR A 375 8.31 29.35 -14.46
CA THR A 375 8.21 28.14 -15.27
C THR A 375 7.65 27.01 -14.40
N PRO A 376 6.36 26.63 -14.56
CA PRO A 376 5.78 25.55 -13.79
C PRO A 376 6.50 24.24 -14.05
N THR A 377 6.77 23.49 -12.99
CA THR A 377 7.28 22.13 -13.10
C THR A 377 6.29 21.26 -13.90
N PRO A 378 6.77 20.50 -14.92
CA PRO A 378 5.91 19.60 -15.67
C PRO A 378 5.33 18.50 -14.77
N THR A 379 4.23 17.87 -15.20
CA THR A 379 3.66 16.77 -14.42
C THR A 379 4.67 15.63 -14.45
N PRO A 380 5.00 15.01 -13.31
CA PRO A 380 5.89 13.88 -13.33
C PRO A 380 5.36 12.83 -14.32
N PRO A 381 6.17 12.40 -15.30
CA PRO A 381 5.71 11.53 -16.36
C PRO A 381 5.51 10.10 -15.83
N ALA A 382 4.51 9.40 -16.36
CA ALA A 382 4.45 7.94 -16.21
C ALA A 382 5.34 7.25 -17.26
N PRO A 383 5.77 6.00 -17.02
CA PRO A 383 6.39 5.18 -18.06
C PRO A 383 5.46 5.03 -19.28
N GLU A 384 6.05 4.77 -20.45
CA GLU A 384 5.27 4.59 -21.68
C GLU A 384 4.23 3.47 -21.54
N GLY A 385 2.96 3.78 -21.86
CA GLY A 385 1.84 2.85 -21.73
C GLY A 385 1.19 2.81 -20.35
N TRP A 386 1.64 3.62 -19.40
CA TRP A 386 1.07 3.74 -18.06
C TRP A 386 0.38 5.09 -17.86
N SER A 387 -0.65 5.12 -17.03
CA SER A 387 -1.30 6.37 -16.64
C SER A 387 -0.50 7.12 -15.59
N THR A 388 -0.54 8.46 -15.67
CA THR A 388 0.04 9.32 -14.65
C THR A 388 -0.86 9.34 -13.42
N PRO A 389 -0.33 8.98 -12.23
CA PRO A 389 -1.08 9.05 -10.98
C PRO A 389 -1.53 10.47 -10.71
N LEU A 390 -2.71 10.60 -10.11
CA LEU A 390 -3.29 11.90 -9.77
C LEU A 390 -3.03 12.23 -8.29
N PRO A 391 -2.73 13.50 -7.96
CA PRO A 391 -2.60 13.94 -6.58
C PRO A 391 -3.89 13.71 -5.79
N ASN A 392 -3.76 13.38 -4.50
CA ASN A 392 -4.86 13.11 -3.57
C ASN A 392 -5.80 11.98 -4.02
N ARG A 393 -5.28 11.02 -4.79
CA ARG A 393 -5.94 9.77 -5.19
C ARG A 393 -5.09 8.56 -4.79
N PRO A 394 -5.65 7.34 -4.78
CA PRO A 394 -4.85 6.13 -4.62
C PRO A 394 -3.68 6.08 -5.61
N CYS A 395 -2.52 5.65 -5.14
CA CYS A 395 -1.37 5.41 -6.01
C CYS A 395 -1.58 4.12 -6.80
N SER A 396 -1.29 4.14 -8.09
CA SER A 396 -1.26 2.93 -8.91
C SER A 396 -0.16 1.97 -8.45
N ALA A 397 -0.41 0.66 -8.54
CA ALA A 397 0.54 -0.42 -8.18
C ALA A 397 1.99 -0.20 -8.64
N TRP A 398 2.20 0.28 -9.88
CA TRP A 398 3.55 0.45 -10.41
C TRP A 398 4.37 1.53 -9.68
N VAL A 399 3.71 2.53 -9.08
CA VAL A 399 4.36 3.59 -8.28
C VAL A 399 4.80 2.99 -6.95
N HIS A 400 3.92 2.19 -6.35
CA HIS A 400 4.22 1.44 -5.13
C HIS A 400 5.45 0.54 -5.32
N ASP A 401 5.50 -0.17 -6.45
CA ASP A 401 6.57 -1.09 -6.77
C ASP A 401 7.89 -0.40 -7.22
N LEU A 402 7.95 0.94 -7.25
CA LEU A 402 9.24 1.65 -7.35
C LEU A 402 10.06 1.53 -6.06
N ASN A 403 9.40 1.37 -4.92
CA ASN A 403 10.05 1.32 -3.61
C ASN A 403 10.50 -0.11 -3.32
N THR A 404 11.60 -0.52 -3.94
CA THR A 404 12.17 -1.87 -3.78
C THR A 404 13.58 -1.84 -3.22
N THR A 405 14.01 -2.97 -2.67
CA THR A 405 15.39 -3.22 -2.25
C THR A 405 15.80 -4.63 -2.62
N VAL A 406 17.10 -4.83 -2.83
CA VAL A 406 17.67 -6.16 -3.02
C VAL A 406 17.92 -6.78 -1.66
N ALA A 407 17.29 -7.93 -1.39
CA ALA A 407 17.48 -8.66 -0.14
C ALA A 407 18.74 -9.55 -0.22
N PRO A 408 19.15 -10.21 0.90
CA PRO A 408 20.39 -11.00 0.92
C PRO A 408 20.46 -12.19 -0.05
N ASP A 409 19.33 -12.67 -0.56
CA ASP A 409 19.26 -13.68 -1.61
C ASP A 409 19.58 -13.13 -3.02
N GLY A 410 19.72 -11.82 -3.16
CA GLY A 410 19.97 -11.14 -4.43
C GLY A 410 18.71 -10.82 -5.24
N GLU A 411 17.53 -11.16 -4.72
CA GLU A 411 16.25 -10.88 -5.36
C GLU A 411 15.72 -9.50 -4.92
N SER A 412 14.90 -8.88 -5.78
CA SER A 412 14.28 -7.59 -5.51
C SER A 412 12.94 -7.76 -4.80
N TYR A 413 12.73 -7.00 -3.74
CA TYR A 413 11.51 -7.01 -2.94
C TYR A 413 11.02 -5.59 -2.70
N VAL A 414 9.70 -5.43 -2.74
CA VAL A 414 9.01 -4.24 -2.23
C VAL A 414 9.42 -3.93 -0.77
N ASN A 415 9.48 -2.64 -0.47
CA ASN A 415 10.10 -2.08 0.74
C ASN A 415 9.41 -0.75 1.11
N TRP A 416 9.85 -0.14 2.21
CA TRP A 416 9.27 1.09 2.77
C TRP A 416 9.04 2.21 1.75
N HIS A 417 7.89 2.88 1.88
CA HIS A 417 7.55 4.13 1.23
C HIS A 417 6.79 5.05 2.22
N PRO A 418 6.81 6.38 2.02
CA PRO A 418 5.94 7.29 2.77
C PRO A 418 4.47 7.06 2.41
N GLN A 419 3.53 7.48 3.25
CA GLN A 419 2.09 7.28 3.05
C GLN A 419 1.53 8.07 1.86
N ILE A 420 2.16 9.21 1.58
CA ILE A 420 1.87 10.05 0.43
C ILE A 420 3.13 10.06 -0.42
N ASP A 421 2.99 9.75 -1.71
CA ASP A 421 4.11 9.77 -2.62
C ASP A 421 4.62 11.20 -2.81
N PRO A 422 5.91 11.50 -2.59
CA PRO A 422 6.42 12.88 -2.65
C PRO A 422 6.55 13.43 -4.08
N VAL A 423 6.38 12.58 -5.11
CA VAL A 423 6.49 12.97 -6.51
C VAL A 423 5.11 13.20 -7.12
N TYR A 424 4.26 12.18 -7.06
CA TYR A 424 2.93 12.18 -7.65
C TYR A 424 1.85 12.70 -6.70
N TRP A 425 2.13 12.77 -5.40
CA TRP A 425 1.16 13.18 -4.37
C TRP A 425 -0.11 12.33 -4.32
N CYS A 426 -0.04 11.11 -4.85
CA CYS A 426 -1.02 10.07 -4.61
C CYS A 426 -0.80 9.45 -3.22
N SER A 427 -1.77 8.71 -2.69
CA SER A 427 -1.66 8.01 -1.41
C SER A 427 -1.71 6.49 -1.60
N TYR A 428 -0.87 5.76 -0.87
CA TYR A 428 -0.83 4.30 -0.94
C TYR A 428 -1.94 3.60 -0.15
N GLY A 429 -2.78 4.34 0.59
CA GLY A 429 -3.88 3.76 1.41
C GLY A 429 -3.42 2.93 2.60
N HIS A 430 -2.11 2.79 2.80
CA HIS A 430 -1.50 2.13 3.94
C HIS A 430 -0.16 2.81 4.29
N ASP A 431 0.34 2.49 5.47
CA ASP A 431 1.61 2.99 5.98
C ASP A 431 2.59 1.86 6.26
N HIS A 432 3.87 2.23 6.39
CA HIS A 432 4.91 1.29 6.79
C HIS A 432 5.60 1.64 8.09
N GLY A 433 5.16 2.65 8.83
CA GLY A 433 5.86 3.06 10.05
C GLY A 433 7.19 3.76 9.73
N SER A 434 8.19 3.68 10.63
CA SER A 434 9.41 4.51 10.62
C SER A 434 10.13 4.57 9.27
N ASP A 435 10.54 5.77 8.86
CA ASP A 435 11.43 6.01 7.72
C ASP A 435 12.81 5.38 7.98
N PRO A 436 13.26 4.41 7.17
CA PRO A 436 14.55 3.76 7.35
C PRO A 436 15.74 4.72 7.18
N ALA A 437 15.55 5.89 6.55
CA ALA A 437 16.59 6.90 6.38
C ALA A 437 17.07 7.51 7.72
N ILE A 438 16.39 7.26 8.83
CA ILE A 438 16.86 7.61 10.19
C ILE A 438 18.20 6.93 10.51
N ILE A 439 18.40 5.71 10.01
CA ILE A 439 19.64 4.95 10.24
C ILE A 439 20.66 5.34 9.15
N PRO A 440 21.88 5.77 9.52
CA PRO A 440 22.92 6.09 8.54
C PRO A 440 23.19 4.93 7.58
N GLY A 441 23.34 5.25 6.29
CA GLY A 441 23.46 4.25 5.24
C GLY A 441 22.13 3.69 4.73
N ASN A 442 21.01 4.00 5.40
CA ASN A 442 19.66 3.60 5.03
C ASN A 442 19.54 2.10 4.69
N PRO A 443 19.86 1.18 5.63
CA PRO A 443 19.77 -0.24 5.36
C PRO A 443 18.30 -0.62 5.11
N LEU A 444 17.95 -0.93 3.86
CA LEU A 444 16.59 -1.33 3.47
C LEU A 444 16.41 -2.85 3.59
N VAL A 445 15.19 -3.29 3.91
CA VAL A 445 14.88 -4.73 4.09
C VAL A 445 13.71 -5.09 3.20
N GLY A 446 13.91 -6.11 2.36
CA GLY A 446 12.84 -6.64 1.53
C GLY A 446 11.72 -7.19 2.40
N TYR A 447 10.59 -6.50 2.46
CA TYR A 447 9.47 -6.91 3.31
C TYR A 447 8.96 -8.32 2.93
N GLY A 448 8.98 -8.66 1.65
CA GLY A 448 8.65 -10.00 1.15
C GLY A 448 9.71 -11.11 1.37
N TYR A 449 10.94 -10.77 1.78
CA TYR A 449 12.07 -11.71 1.77
C TYR A 449 11.82 -12.99 2.59
N VAL A 450 11.39 -12.86 3.85
CA VAL A 450 11.06 -14.01 4.71
C VAL A 450 9.80 -14.76 4.22
N ALA A 451 8.84 -14.04 3.63
CA ALA A 451 7.62 -14.62 3.10
C ALA A 451 7.83 -15.41 1.81
N ALA A 452 8.87 -15.11 1.04
CA ALA A 452 9.23 -15.90 -0.14
C ALA A 452 9.79 -17.28 0.23
N ALA A 453 10.41 -17.43 1.40
CA ALA A 453 11.03 -18.68 1.82
C ALA A 453 10.03 -19.78 2.26
N VAL A 454 8.82 -19.40 2.67
CA VAL A 454 7.71 -20.34 2.93
C VAL A 454 6.46 -19.77 2.30
N PRO A 455 5.77 -20.49 1.40
CA PRO A 455 4.70 -19.86 0.64
C PRO A 455 3.55 -19.45 1.57
N GLN A 456 3.46 -18.14 1.75
CA GLN A 456 2.46 -17.48 2.54
C GLN A 456 1.74 -16.49 1.64
N VAL A 457 0.42 -16.57 1.61
CA VAL A 457 -0.43 -15.76 0.73
C VAL A 457 -0.76 -14.43 1.41
N GLU A 458 0.29 -13.72 1.83
CA GLU A 458 0.16 -12.44 2.52
C GLU A 458 0.56 -11.28 1.62
N PRO A 459 -0.33 -10.29 1.42
CA PRO A 459 -0.01 -9.12 0.62
C PRO A 459 0.95 -8.18 1.35
N HIS A 460 1.73 -7.43 0.58
CA HIS A 460 2.76 -6.51 1.06
C HIS A 460 2.23 -5.38 1.96
N GLY A 461 1.00 -4.88 1.77
CA GLY A 461 0.48 -3.74 2.55
C GLY A 461 0.37 -3.97 4.08
N GLY A 462 0.75 -5.14 4.58
CA GLY A 462 0.76 -5.49 6.00
C GLY A 462 2.04 -5.13 6.77
N PHE A 463 3.14 -4.68 6.17
CA PHE A 463 4.39 -4.47 6.91
C PHE A 463 4.42 -3.15 7.70
N LYS A 464 4.92 -3.20 8.95
CA LYS A 464 5.15 -2.04 9.81
C LYS A 464 6.55 -2.09 10.38
N GLU A 465 7.22 -0.97 10.26
CA GLU A 465 8.57 -0.71 10.67
C GLU A 465 8.59 0.23 11.86
N PHE A 466 9.45 -0.09 12.81
CA PHE A 466 9.60 0.64 14.05
C PHE A 466 11.07 0.80 14.34
N ILE A 467 11.56 2.03 14.27
CA ILE A 467 12.94 2.39 14.60
C ILE A 467 12.94 3.18 15.90
N MET A 468 13.81 2.78 16.81
CA MET A 468 14.02 3.44 18.09
C MET A 468 15.51 3.59 18.39
N GLU A 469 15.87 4.71 18.99
CA GLU A 469 17.23 4.98 19.48
C GLU A 469 17.39 4.39 20.89
N SER A 470 18.59 3.86 21.17
CA SER A 470 18.95 3.48 22.53
C SER A 470 19.05 4.70 23.45
N PRO A 471 18.75 4.59 24.76
CA PRO A 471 18.80 5.76 25.66
C PRO A 471 20.19 6.35 25.89
N ASP A 472 21.24 5.54 25.72
CA ASP A 472 22.63 6.00 25.72
C ASP A 472 23.05 6.65 24.39
N GLY A 473 22.24 6.48 23.32
CA GLY A 473 22.49 7.03 22.00
C GLY A 473 23.53 6.25 21.19
N ASP A 474 23.85 5.00 21.55
CA ASP A 474 24.87 4.17 20.90
C ASP A 474 24.34 3.25 19.79
N TYR A 475 23.03 2.96 19.78
CA TYR A 475 22.42 1.99 18.86
C TYR A 475 21.08 2.46 18.30
N TRP A 476 20.78 1.94 17.11
CA TRP A 476 19.45 1.91 16.52
C TRP A 476 18.89 0.50 16.62
N LEU A 477 17.69 0.37 17.17
CA LEU A 477 16.94 -0.88 17.18
C LEU A 477 15.77 -0.75 16.22
N ARG A 478 15.67 -1.72 15.30
CA ARG A 478 14.66 -1.76 14.25
C ARG A 478 13.87 -3.06 14.34
N PHE A 479 12.55 -2.94 14.32
CA PHE A 479 11.62 -4.05 14.18
C PHE A 479 10.83 -3.87 12.90
N ILE A 480 10.68 -4.95 12.13
CA ILE A 480 9.74 -5.00 11.02
C ILE A 480 8.83 -6.19 11.27
N ILE A 481 7.54 -5.96 11.30
CA ILE A 481 6.54 -7.02 11.43
C ILE A 481 5.57 -6.93 10.27
N HIS A 482 5.17 -8.07 9.75
CA HIS A 482 3.97 -8.16 8.94
C HIS A 482 2.74 -8.14 9.85
N ALA A 483 2.22 -6.95 10.14
CA ALA A 483 0.99 -6.70 10.88
C ALA A 483 0.44 -5.35 10.43
N GLY A 484 -0.74 -5.25 9.81
CA GLY A 484 -1.06 -3.98 9.13
C GLY A 484 -2.50 -3.72 8.79
N THR A 485 -2.75 -3.08 7.65
CA THR A 485 -4.09 -2.62 7.25
C THR A 485 -4.71 -3.46 6.12
N ALA A 486 -3.90 -4.27 5.45
CA ALA A 486 -4.29 -5.14 4.34
C ALA A 486 -5.15 -6.35 4.73
N PHE A 487 -6.44 -6.34 4.37
CA PHE A 487 -7.40 -7.46 4.24
C PHE A 487 -7.63 -8.46 5.40
N GLU A 488 -8.82 -9.06 5.46
CA GLU A 488 -9.18 -10.08 6.47
C GLU A 488 -8.30 -11.34 6.40
N ARG A 489 -7.75 -11.69 5.22
CA ARG A 489 -6.88 -12.88 5.04
C ARG A 489 -5.71 -12.95 6.00
N ARG A 490 -5.12 -11.80 6.36
CA ARG A 490 -3.97 -11.76 7.27
C ARG A 490 -4.34 -12.18 8.69
N ILE A 491 -5.53 -11.85 9.16
CA ILE A 491 -5.97 -12.18 10.54
C ILE A 491 -5.98 -13.70 10.72
N CYS A 492 -6.32 -14.40 9.64
CA CYS A 492 -6.43 -15.85 9.57
C CYS A 492 -5.10 -16.55 9.29
N ALA A 493 -4.02 -15.80 9.04
CA ALA A 493 -2.68 -16.34 8.98
C ALA A 493 -2.15 -16.57 10.40
N ARG A 494 -1.51 -17.72 10.61
CA ARG A 494 -0.98 -18.10 11.93
C ARG A 494 0.42 -17.55 12.18
N PHE A 495 1.26 -17.57 11.16
CA PHE A 495 2.65 -17.16 11.25
C PHE A 495 2.81 -15.81 10.59
N HIS A 496 3.61 -14.89 11.11
CA HIS A 496 3.91 -13.63 10.42
C HIS A 496 5.41 -13.42 10.33
N THR A 497 5.84 -12.71 9.28
CA THR A 497 7.23 -12.27 9.17
C THR A 497 7.56 -11.31 10.32
N LEU A 498 8.67 -11.57 11.00
CA LEU A 498 9.28 -10.66 11.96
C LEU A 498 10.77 -10.52 11.64
N PHE A 499 11.23 -9.28 11.52
CA PHE A 499 12.64 -8.91 11.55
C PHE A 499 12.97 -8.14 12.81
N ILE A 500 14.14 -8.43 13.37
CA ILE A 500 14.71 -7.71 14.50
C ILE A 500 16.15 -7.41 14.18
N MET A 501 16.52 -6.13 14.26
CA MET A 501 17.82 -5.66 13.79
C MET A 501 18.37 -4.61 14.74
N VAL A 502 19.68 -4.64 14.95
CA VAL A 502 20.43 -3.67 15.73
C VAL A 502 21.57 -3.15 14.87
N TYR A 503 21.68 -1.83 14.82
CA TYR A 503 22.77 -1.12 14.17
C TYR A 503 23.48 -0.22 15.18
N ASP A 504 24.78 -0.03 15.03
CA ASP A 504 25.46 1.06 15.73
C ASP A 504 25.10 2.43 15.11
N LYS A 505 25.51 3.54 15.73
CA LYS A 505 25.26 4.88 15.20
C LYS A 505 25.93 5.20 13.87
N ALA A 506 26.89 4.40 13.42
CA ALA A 506 27.46 4.54 12.09
C ALA A 506 26.66 3.76 11.03
N GLY A 507 25.64 3.00 11.44
CA GLY A 507 24.81 2.18 10.56
C GLY A 507 25.36 0.78 10.33
N ASN A 508 26.38 0.34 11.08
CA ASN A 508 26.90 -1.03 10.92
C ASN A 508 25.97 -2.03 11.61
N GLU A 509 25.63 -3.10 10.91
CA GLU A 509 24.83 -4.21 11.43
C GLU A 509 25.55 -4.91 12.60
N LYS A 510 24.84 -5.11 13.71
CA LYS A 510 25.31 -5.78 14.93
C LYS A 510 24.55 -7.06 15.21
N PHE A 511 23.25 -7.02 14.93
CA PHE A 511 22.33 -8.12 15.06
C PHE A 511 21.26 -7.96 13.98
N SER A 512 20.85 -9.03 13.32
CA SER A 512 19.84 -8.99 12.27
C SER A 512 19.30 -10.38 12.05
N VAL A 513 18.05 -10.58 12.46
CA VAL A 513 17.37 -11.85 12.30
C VAL A 513 15.99 -11.67 11.69
N GLY A 514 15.62 -12.59 10.80
CA GLY A 514 14.33 -12.61 10.11
C GLY A 514 13.75 -14.01 10.10
N TYR A 515 12.50 -14.17 10.55
CA TYR A 515 11.85 -15.48 10.66
C TYR A 515 10.31 -15.37 10.67
N LYS A 516 9.65 -16.52 10.52
CA LYS A 516 8.21 -16.70 10.67
C LYS A 516 7.86 -16.94 12.13
N ASN A 517 7.39 -15.91 12.81
CA ASN A 517 6.96 -16.00 14.20
C ASN A 517 5.51 -16.53 14.29
N ASP A 518 5.23 -17.40 15.26
CA ASP A 518 3.90 -17.99 15.49
C ASP A 518 3.05 -17.11 16.39
N TYR A 519 1.95 -16.58 15.85
CA TYR A 519 1.02 -15.74 16.58
C TYR A 519 -0.25 -16.50 17.03
N GLY A 520 -0.31 -17.82 16.79
CA GLY A 520 -1.45 -18.65 17.13
C GLY A 520 -2.53 -18.70 16.05
N THR A 521 -3.56 -19.51 16.29
CA THR A 521 -4.59 -19.84 15.29
C THR A 521 -5.79 -18.89 15.38
N ALA A 522 -6.32 -18.48 14.23
CA ALA A 522 -7.59 -17.77 14.16
C ALA A 522 -8.77 -18.74 14.19
N THR A 523 -9.85 -18.37 14.88
CA THR A 523 -11.10 -19.12 14.90
C THR A 523 -12.29 -18.21 14.69
N ASP A 524 -13.41 -18.76 14.20
CA ASP A 524 -14.70 -18.09 14.26
C ASP A 524 -15.28 -18.11 15.69
N SER A 525 -16.47 -17.52 15.86
CA SER A 525 -17.20 -17.48 17.14
C SER A 525 -17.61 -18.85 17.68
N ASP A 526 -17.68 -19.86 16.81
CA ASP A 526 -18.03 -21.24 17.17
C ASP A 526 -16.79 -22.09 17.50
N GLY A 527 -15.59 -21.52 17.33
CA GLY A 527 -14.30 -22.16 17.62
C GLY A 527 -13.74 -22.98 16.45
N ASN A 528 -14.30 -22.86 15.25
CA ASN A 528 -13.74 -23.50 14.06
C ASN A 528 -12.46 -22.75 13.64
N VAL A 529 -11.41 -23.50 13.28
CA VAL A 529 -10.15 -22.91 12.80
C VAL A 529 -10.37 -22.27 11.44
N LEU A 530 -9.93 -21.03 11.32
CA LEU A 530 -9.93 -20.26 10.07
C LEU A 530 -8.54 -20.30 9.44
N THR A 531 -8.53 -20.39 8.12
CA THR A 531 -7.35 -20.29 7.25
C THR A 531 -7.46 -19.03 6.39
N PRO A 532 -6.37 -18.57 5.75
CA PRO A 532 -6.45 -17.42 4.84
C PRO A 532 -7.48 -17.58 3.70
N THR A 533 -7.82 -18.81 3.29
CA THR A 533 -8.87 -19.06 2.29
C THR A 533 -10.28 -18.88 2.84
N ASP A 534 -10.48 -19.00 4.15
CA ASP A 534 -11.78 -18.77 4.80
C ASP A 534 -12.09 -17.27 4.96
N CYS A 535 -11.10 -16.40 4.70
CA CYS A 535 -11.14 -14.97 4.97
C CYS A 535 -11.09 -14.14 3.67
N GLY A 536 -11.84 -13.04 3.62
CA GLY A 536 -12.03 -12.24 2.41
C GLY A 536 -10.88 -11.27 2.09
N TYR A 537 -10.92 -10.69 0.89
CA TYR A 537 -10.11 -9.52 0.52
C TYR A 537 -10.78 -8.19 0.90
N SER A 538 -11.69 -8.18 1.88
CA SER A 538 -12.19 -6.94 2.46
C SER A 538 -11.23 -6.43 3.53
N MET A 539 -11.11 -5.10 3.66
CA MET A 539 -10.41 -4.50 4.79
C MET A 539 -11.00 -5.02 6.10
N PRO A 540 -10.17 -5.44 7.06
CA PRO A 540 -10.67 -6.01 8.27
C PRO A 540 -11.29 -4.92 9.14
N ALA A 541 -12.55 -5.11 9.48
CA ALA A 541 -12.98 -4.82 10.85
C ALA A 541 -12.94 -6.19 11.54
N LEU A 542 -12.44 -6.25 12.79
CA LEU A 542 -12.73 -7.31 13.77
C LEU A 542 -11.66 -8.38 14.02
N ALA A 543 -11.12 -8.34 15.23
CA ALA A 543 -10.84 -9.52 16.05
C ALA A 543 -10.98 -9.11 17.52
N ASN A 544 -11.67 -9.89 18.34
CA ASN A 544 -11.63 -9.74 19.80
C ASN A 544 -10.62 -10.76 20.34
N GLU A 545 -9.65 -10.30 21.13
CA GLU A 545 -8.82 -11.22 21.90
C GLU A 545 -9.70 -11.96 22.92
N VAL A 546 -9.66 -13.28 22.90
CA VAL A 546 -10.14 -14.10 24.01
C VAL A 546 -8.97 -14.29 24.97
N SER A 547 -9.20 -14.42 26.27
CA SER A 547 -8.17 -14.57 27.31
C SER A 547 -7.17 -15.74 27.14
N ASP A 548 -7.27 -16.52 26.06
CA ASP A 548 -6.39 -17.63 25.68
C ASP A 548 -5.36 -17.15 24.64
N ARG A 549 -4.11 -16.96 25.09
CA ARG A 549 -2.98 -16.23 24.46
C ARG A 549 -2.46 -16.80 23.12
N GLN A 550 -3.20 -17.72 22.50
CA GLN A 550 -2.85 -18.40 21.24
C GLN A 550 -4.05 -18.56 20.31
N LYS A 551 -5.19 -17.94 20.64
CA LYS A 551 -6.42 -18.02 19.85
C LYS A 551 -7.00 -16.64 19.64
N ARG A 552 -7.19 -16.28 18.37
CA ARG A 552 -7.86 -15.05 17.96
C ARG A 552 -9.27 -15.40 17.50
N THR A 553 -10.30 -14.82 18.11
CA THR A 553 -11.69 -15.06 17.68
C THR A 553 -12.16 -13.90 16.80
N ILE A 554 -12.52 -14.21 15.56
CA ILE A 554 -13.05 -13.26 14.59
C ILE A 554 -14.56 -13.15 14.78
N ASN A 555 -15.03 -11.95 15.13
CA ASN A 555 -16.46 -11.64 15.21
C ASN A 555 -16.88 -10.90 13.95
N VAL A 556 -17.40 -11.60 12.93
CA VAL A 556 -17.87 -10.93 11.71
C VAL A 556 -19.11 -10.06 12.03
N GLY A 557 -18.97 -8.73 12.04
CA GLY A 557 -20.10 -7.79 12.12
C GLY A 557 -20.08 -6.68 13.18
N ALA A 558 -19.10 -6.58 14.09
CA ALA A 558 -18.96 -5.40 14.94
C ALA A 558 -18.19 -4.26 14.23
N ALA A 559 -18.72 -3.04 14.31
CA ALA A 559 -17.98 -1.85 13.88
C ALA A 559 -17.07 -1.41 15.03
N SER A 560 -15.79 -1.72 14.95
CA SER A 560 -14.76 -1.10 15.79
C SER A 560 -13.55 -0.77 14.93
N ASP A 561 -13.02 0.45 15.05
CA ASP A 561 -11.85 0.99 14.34
C ASP A 561 -10.51 0.29 14.73
N ASN A 562 -10.60 -0.94 15.25
CA ASN A 562 -9.48 -1.75 15.70
C ASN A 562 -8.94 -2.54 14.52
N TYR A 563 -7.68 -2.28 14.17
CA TYR A 563 -7.05 -2.86 12.99
C TYR A 563 -6.54 -4.27 13.24
N GLU A 564 -5.80 -4.51 14.33
CA GLU A 564 -5.39 -5.84 14.76
C GLU A 564 -4.61 -5.82 16.07
N ARG A 565 -4.80 -6.83 16.93
CA ARG A 565 -3.92 -7.06 18.09
C ARG A 565 -3.31 -8.46 18.04
N TRP A 566 -2.00 -8.51 18.16
CA TRP A 566 -1.17 -9.69 18.11
C TRP A 566 -0.46 -9.87 19.45
N ASP A 567 -0.58 -11.04 20.05
CA ASP A 567 0.16 -11.40 21.26
C ASP A 567 0.88 -12.71 20.98
N SER A 568 2.22 -12.68 20.98
CA SER A 568 3.00 -13.91 20.94
C SER A 568 3.88 -14.00 22.19
N ARG A 569 3.81 -15.15 22.85
CA ARG A 569 4.46 -15.41 24.14
C ARG A 569 5.20 -16.71 24.08
N PHE A 570 6.46 -16.66 23.70
CA PHE A 570 7.24 -17.88 23.65
C PHE A 570 8.72 -17.65 23.96
N GLU A 571 9.19 -18.30 25.03
CA GLU A 571 10.53 -18.88 25.09
C GLU A 571 10.54 -20.12 24.17
N THR A 572 10.40 -19.95 22.85
CA THR A 572 10.61 -21.08 21.92
C THR A 572 12.09 -21.33 21.75
N ASP A 573 12.44 -22.59 21.48
CA ASP A 573 13.79 -22.94 21.04
C ASP A 573 14.21 -22.09 19.83
N ALA A 574 13.27 -21.74 18.93
CA ALA A 574 13.52 -20.90 17.76
C ALA A 574 14.08 -19.51 18.10
N VAL A 575 13.48 -18.80 19.05
CA VAL A 575 13.92 -17.45 19.44
C VAL A 575 15.27 -17.52 20.17
N ARG A 576 15.45 -18.52 21.05
CA ARG A 576 16.73 -18.76 21.74
C ARG A 576 17.85 -19.10 20.77
N ASN A 577 17.56 -19.93 19.77
CA ASN A 577 18.47 -20.31 18.68
C ASN A 577 18.94 -19.12 17.83
N LEU A 578 18.23 -18.00 17.85
CA LEU A 578 18.65 -16.75 17.19
C LEU A 578 19.45 -15.83 18.11
N GLY A 579 19.78 -16.27 19.32
CA GLY A 579 20.47 -15.45 20.32
C GLY A 579 19.54 -14.51 21.08
N MET A 580 18.23 -14.76 21.11
CA MET A 580 17.26 -13.96 21.88
C MET A 580 16.80 -14.73 23.13
N VAL A 581 16.98 -14.18 24.33
CA VAL A 581 16.90 -15.00 25.57
C VAL A 581 15.54 -14.97 26.29
N VAL A 582 14.84 -13.82 26.35
CA VAL A 582 13.50 -13.73 26.97
C VAL A 582 12.63 -12.70 26.23
N PHE A 583 11.48 -13.12 25.70
CA PHE A 583 10.67 -12.25 24.83
C PHE A 583 9.17 -12.58 24.87
N GLU A 584 8.34 -11.62 25.31
CA GLU A 584 6.94 -11.51 24.87
C GLU A 584 6.80 -10.22 24.07
N HIS A 585 6.10 -10.30 22.95
CA HIS A 585 5.72 -9.10 22.22
C HIS A 585 4.22 -9.07 22.00
N GLU A 586 3.65 -7.90 22.24
CA GLU A 586 2.28 -7.60 21.92
C GLU A 586 2.28 -6.43 20.95
N PHE A 587 1.83 -6.66 19.72
CA PHE A 587 1.66 -5.62 18.71
C PHE A 587 0.19 -5.28 18.62
N ASP A 588 -0.16 -4.08 19.03
CA ASP A 588 -1.50 -3.56 18.86
C ASP A 588 -1.47 -2.49 17.79
N VAL A 589 -2.23 -2.65 16.70
CA VAL A 589 -2.41 -1.65 15.66
C VAL A 589 -3.86 -1.22 15.75
N ILE A 590 -4.11 -0.12 16.44
CA ILE A 590 -5.42 0.53 16.49
C ILE A 590 -5.26 1.97 15.99
N ASN A 591 -6.27 2.47 15.28
CA ASN A 591 -6.32 3.83 14.72
C ASN A 591 -5.09 4.17 13.86
N PRO A 592 -4.97 3.66 12.62
CA PRO A 592 -3.84 3.98 11.76
C PRO A 592 -3.80 5.47 11.40
N ILE A 593 -2.59 5.97 11.13
CA ILE A 593 -2.38 7.36 10.69
C ILE A 593 -3.14 7.63 9.39
N SER A 594 -3.13 6.70 8.45
CA SER A 594 -3.97 6.74 7.25
C SER A 594 -5.13 5.77 7.44
N ALA A 595 -6.35 6.26 7.31
CA ALA A 595 -7.54 5.40 7.32
C ALA A 595 -8.35 5.60 6.05
N CYS A 596 -8.93 4.50 5.61
CA CYS A 596 -9.92 4.48 4.56
C CYS A 596 -11.25 5.01 5.11
N THR A 597 -11.91 5.94 4.43
CA THR A 597 -13.26 6.38 4.83
C THR A 597 -14.34 5.35 4.49
N ASN A 598 -14.01 4.32 3.72
CA ASN A 598 -14.89 3.22 3.33
C ASN A 598 -14.10 1.90 3.14
N ARG A 599 -14.83 0.78 2.96
CA ARG A 599 -14.24 -0.56 2.82
C ARG A 599 -13.39 -0.76 1.56
N THR A 600 -13.59 0.09 0.55
CA THR A 600 -12.86 0.05 -0.72
C THR A 600 -11.66 1.00 -0.71
N CYS A 601 -11.41 1.75 0.37
CA CYS A 601 -10.31 2.70 0.51
C CYS A 601 -10.21 3.81 -0.55
N ASN A 602 -11.34 4.13 -1.17
CA ASN A 602 -11.47 5.11 -2.25
C ASN A 602 -11.08 6.54 -1.87
N ASP A 603 -10.95 6.81 -0.57
CA ASP A 603 -10.60 8.09 0.01
C ASP A 603 -9.83 7.83 1.31
N VAL A 604 -8.59 8.29 1.34
CA VAL A 604 -7.65 8.08 2.43
C VAL A 604 -7.59 9.37 3.22
N VAL A 605 -8.06 9.33 4.45
CA VAL A 605 -7.88 10.44 5.39
C VAL A 605 -6.64 10.17 6.23
N VAL A 606 -5.75 11.15 6.28
CA VAL A 606 -4.73 11.19 7.33
C VAL A 606 -5.47 11.54 8.62
N ARG A 607 -5.73 10.52 9.43
CA ARG A 607 -6.46 10.62 10.68
C ARG A 607 -5.65 11.34 11.73
N ASP A 608 -6.44 11.82 12.66
CA ASP A 608 -6.06 12.58 13.81
C ASP A 608 -5.29 11.76 14.85
N LEU A 609 -4.23 12.35 15.42
CA LEU A 609 -3.51 11.86 16.59
C LEU A 609 -4.22 12.23 17.93
N GLU A 610 -5.55 12.45 17.95
CA GLU A 610 -6.21 13.35 18.93
C GLU A 610 -6.21 12.89 20.38
N ARG A 611 -6.24 11.58 20.64
CA ARG A 611 -6.37 11.07 22.01
C ARG A 611 -5.34 10.02 22.29
N PHE A 612 -4.45 10.29 23.25
CA PHE A 612 -3.55 9.31 23.86
C PHE A 612 -4.34 8.35 24.75
N ASP A 613 -5.48 7.88 24.27
CA ASP A 613 -6.12 6.76 24.92
C ASP A 613 -5.38 5.47 24.53
N ALA A 614 -5.69 4.43 25.27
CA ALA A 614 -5.20 3.07 25.17
C ALA A 614 -5.09 2.44 23.77
N THR A 615 -5.71 3.02 22.75
CA THR A 615 -6.07 2.37 21.50
C THR A 615 -5.13 2.78 20.37
N ARG A 616 -3.81 2.73 20.59
CA ARG A 616 -2.82 3.16 19.60
C ARG A 616 -1.94 2.03 19.11
N ARG A 617 -1.29 2.25 17.95
CA ARG A 617 -0.11 1.49 17.51
C ARG A 617 0.88 1.37 18.65
N GLN A 618 0.96 0.20 19.26
CA GLN A 618 1.80 -0.04 20.41
C GLN A 618 2.54 -1.34 20.15
N ILE A 619 3.86 -1.24 20.04
CA ILE A 619 4.71 -2.39 20.35
C ILE A 619 4.85 -2.40 21.86
N PHE A 620 4.42 -3.50 22.46
CA PHE A 620 4.82 -3.86 23.80
C PHE A 620 5.94 -4.88 23.76
N LEU A 621 7.13 -4.42 24.13
CA LEU A 621 8.18 -5.33 24.54
C LEU A 621 7.98 -5.60 26.03
N ALA A 622 7.54 -6.81 26.34
CA ALA A 622 7.25 -7.23 27.69
C ALA A 622 8.00 -8.52 28.03
N SER A 623 8.45 -8.62 29.27
CA SER A 623 8.82 -9.91 29.83
C SER A 623 8.30 -9.96 31.27
N TRP A 624 7.48 -10.96 31.54
CA TRP A 624 6.99 -11.21 32.90
C TRP A 624 8.04 -11.91 33.77
N ARG A 625 9.20 -12.28 33.19
CA ARG A 625 10.21 -13.16 33.83
C ARG A 625 11.67 -12.69 33.73
N GLY A 626 12.00 -11.57 33.06
CA GLY A 626 13.38 -11.10 32.90
C GLY A 626 13.51 -9.86 32.01
N ASP A 627 14.74 -9.50 31.65
CA ASP A 627 15.04 -8.43 30.68
C ASP A 627 14.98 -8.97 29.23
N PHE A 628 14.76 -8.09 28.25
CA PHE A 628 14.86 -8.49 26.85
C PHE A 628 16.33 -8.45 26.43
N GLU A 629 16.87 -9.58 25.98
CA GLU A 629 18.30 -9.75 25.78
C GLU A 629 18.60 -10.38 24.41
N PHE A 630 19.58 -9.80 23.73
CA PHE A 630 20.31 -10.39 22.62
C PHE A 630 21.66 -10.87 23.14
N ASP A 631 21.95 -12.16 23.02
CA ASP A 631 23.20 -12.78 23.44
C ASP A 631 23.69 -13.78 22.39
N ALA A 632 24.83 -13.45 21.79
CA ALA A 632 25.50 -14.30 20.81
C ALA A 632 25.84 -15.70 21.33
N ASP A 633 25.98 -15.91 22.63
CA ASP A 633 26.29 -17.23 23.21
C ASP A 633 25.12 -18.22 23.11
N HIS A 634 23.91 -17.73 22.85
CA HIS A 634 22.71 -18.54 22.66
C HIS A 634 22.39 -18.83 21.20
N ALA A 635 22.98 -18.08 20.26
CA ALA A 635 22.72 -18.23 18.83
C ALA A 635 23.28 -19.56 18.28
N LEU A 636 22.57 -20.16 17.32
CA LEU A 636 23.00 -21.35 16.57
C LEU A 636 24.33 -21.13 15.84
N GLY A 637 24.60 -19.88 15.43
CA GLY A 637 25.82 -19.45 14.80
C GLY A 637 26.19 -18.03 15.24
N GLN A 638 27.49 -17.73 15.25
CA GLN A 638 28.01 -16.38 15.49
C GLN A 638 28.66 -15.87 14.20
N GLY A 639 28.40 -14.63 13.84
CA GLY A 639 28.68 -14.05 12.53
C GLY A 639 27.48 -14.19 11.59
N GLU A 640 27.73 -14.37 10.30
CA GLU A 640 26.71 -14.66 9.29
C GLU A 640 26.45 -16.17 9.22
N TYR A 641 25.18 -16.57 9.28
CA TYR A 641 24.75 -17.97 9.18
C TYR A 641 23.34 -18.04 8.58
N PHE A 642 22.87 -19.25 8.25
CA PHE A 642 21.58 -19.46 7.59
C PHE A 642 20.71 -20.42 8.38
N THR A 643 19.42 -20.13 8.47
CA THR A 643 18.43 -20.98 9.16
C THR A 643 17.28 -21.34 8.24
N ASP A 644 16.49 -22.34 8.65
CA ASP A 644 15.15 -22.51 8.10
C ASP A 644 14.26 -21.30 8.45
N PRO A 645 13.12 -21.11 7.76
CA PRO A 645 12.29 -19.93 7.96
C PRO A 645 11.63 -19.78 9.33
N PHE A 646 11.58 -20.85 10.13
CA PHE A 646 11.06 -20.83 11.49
C PHE A 646 12.18 -20.79 12.54
N ALA A 647 13.43 -20.62 12.10
CA ALA A 647 14.63 -20.51 12.93
C ALA A 647 14.85 -21.71 13.88
N GLN A 648 14.44 -22.91 13.46
CA GLN A 648 14.56 -24.13 14.27
C GLN A 648 15.93 -24.80 14.14
N GLY A 649 16.68 -24.53 13.08
CA GLY A 649 18.02 -25.07 12.88
C GLY A 649 18.82 -24.36 11.78
N LEU A 650 20.11 -24.72 11.70
CA LEU A 650 20.99 -24.27 10.63
C LEU A 650 20.70 -25.01 9.32
N VAL A 651 20.81 -24.29 8.21
CA VAL A 651 20.74 -24.84 6.85
C VAL A 651 21.93 -24.38 6.01
N ASP A 652 22.16 -25.05 4.89
CA ASP A 652 23.14 -24.57 3.90
C ASP A 652 22.60 -23.32 3.20
N ALA A 653 23.48 -22.36 2.89
CA ALA A 653 23.11 -21.13 2.18
C ALA A 653 22.44 -21.38 0.81
N SER A 654 22.70 -22.54 0.19
CA SER A 654 22.09 -22.94 -1.08
C SER A 654 20.71 -23.60 -0.95
N ALA A 655 20.20 -23.81 0.27
CA ALA A 655 18.86 -24.35 0.46
C ALA A 655 17.82 -23.33 -0.06
N SER A 656 16.77 -23.85 -0.72
CA SER A 656 15.75 -23.02 -1.38
C SER A 656 14.94 -22.10 -0.46
N ASN A 657 15.02 -22.32 0.86
CA ASN A 657 14.35 -21.55 1.90
C ASN A 657 15.33 -21.06 2.97
N ALA A 658 16.62 -20.96 2.65
CA ALA A 658 17.63 -20.46 3.57
C ALA A 658 17.42 -18.97 3.85
N LEU A 659 17.32 -18.60 5.12
CA LEU A 659 17.28 -17.20 5.55
C LEU A 659 18.60 -16.81 6.19
N ARG A 660 19.23 -15.76 5.65
CA ARG A 660 20.39 -15.10 6.28
C ARG A 660 20.01 -14.57 7.67
N GLN A 661 20.85 -14.90 8.65
CA GLN A 661 20.89 -14.34 9.99
C GLN A 661 22.27 -13.74 10.25
N TYR A 662 22.36 -12.72 11.08
CA TYR A 662 23.63 -12.14 11.51
C TYR A 662 23.61 -11.80 13.01
N VAL A 663 24.61 -12.28 13.73
CA VAL A 663 24.85 -11.96 15.14
C VAL A 663 26.34 -11.68 15.32
N GLU A 664 26.74 -10.45 15.65
CA GLU A 664 28.16 -10.13 15.86
C GLU A 664 28.75 -11.02 16.98
N PRO A 665 29.90 -11.69 16.76
CA PRO A 665 30.49 -12.54 17.79
C PRO A 665 30.74 -11.79 19.11
N GLY A 666 30.24 -12.34 20.21
CA GLY A 666 30.32 -11.74 21.54
C GLY A 666 29.42 -10.52 21.76
N PHE A 667 28.53 -10.19 20.81
CA PHE A 667 27.54 -9.14 20.98
C PHE A 667 26.54 -9.53 22.06
N LYS A 668 26.35 -8.63 23.03
CA LYS A 668 25.34 -8.73 24.07
C LYS A 668 24.66 -7.38 24.23
N LEU A 669 23.33 -7.40 24.19
CA LEU A 669 22.50 -6.22 24.37
C LEU A 669 21.32 -6.58 25.26
N THR A 670 21.27 -5.97 26.43
CA THR A 670 20.14 -6.10 27.35
C THR A 670 19.32 -4.83 27.33
N ILE A 671 18.02 -4.98 27.07
CA ILE A 671 17.00 -3.94 27.20
C ILE A 671 16.31 -4.19 28.54
N ALA A 672 16.86 -3.55 29.57
CA ALA A 672 16.52 -3.83 30.96
C ALA A 672 15.18 -3.23 31.37
N LYS A 673 14.36 -3.99 32.10
CA LYS A 673 13.09 -3.53 32.66
C LYS A 673 13.33 -2.57 33.83
N ASN A 674 12.69 -1.39 33.81
CA ASN A 674 12.59 -0.58 35.02
C ASN A 674 11.69 -1.30 36.06
N ALA A 675 12.12 -1.40 37.32
CA ALA A 675 11.44 -2.17 38.37
C ALA A 675 9.96 -1.78 38.61
N THR A 676 9.55 -0.59 38.17
CA THR A 676 8.19 -0.04 38.30
C THR A 676 7.37 -0.05 37.00
N ALA A 677 7.99 -0.30 35.85
CA ALA A 677 7.35 -0.33 34.53
C ALA A 677 7.08 -1.76 34.09
N ASN A 678 5.93 -2.02 33.48
CA ASN A 678 5.57 -3.36 33.01
C ASN A 678 5.84 -3.60 31.52
N ARG A 679 5.93 -2.55 30.69
CA ARG A 679 6.08 -2.63 29.23
C ARG A 679 6.70 -1.34 28.65
N ILE A 680 7.36 -1.43 27.49
CA ILE A 680 7.66 -0.29 26.59
C ILE A 680 6.47 -0.14 25.65
N GLY A 681 5.93 1.05 25.41
CA GLY A 681 4.99 1.34 24.31
C GLY A 681 5.61 2.33 23.33
N CYS A 682 5.46 2.15 22.02
CA CYS A 682 5.97 3.08 21.01
C CYS A 682 4.86 3.47 20.02
N VAL A 683 4.73 4.77 19.70
CA VAL A 683 3.70 5.32 18.79
C VAL A 683 4.31 6.12 17.64
N SER A 684 3.72 6.02 16.44
CA SER A 684 4.13 6.83 15.28
C SER A 684 3.64 8.28 15.43
N TRP A 685 4.40 9.23 14.89
CA TRP A 685 4.25 10.65 15.21
C TRP A 685 3.87 11.56 14.02
N ASP A 686 4.02 11.10 12.78
CA ASP A 686 3.71 11.89 11.59
C ASP A 686 3.50 10.99 10.35
N PRO A 687 2.80 11.45 9.28
CA PRO A 687 2.49 10.65 8.08
C PRO A 687 3.65 10.51 7.10
N TRP A 688 4.79 11.15 7.36
CA TRP A 688 6.07 10.87 6.69
C TRP A 688 6.92 9.91 7.52
N SER A 689 6.38 9.50 8.67
CA SER A 689 6.84 8.47 9.59
C SER A 689 8.27 8.64 10.08
N GLN A 690 8.69 9.86 10.44
CA GLN A 690 10.09 10.13 10.73
C GLN A 690 10.61 9.57 12.06
N GLU A 691 9.76 9.22 13.03
CA GLU A 691 10.19 8.64 14.31
C GLU A 691 9.00 8.02 15.06
N PHE A 692 9.18 6.84 15.65
CA PHE A 692 8.27 6.37 16.70
C PHE A 692 8.74 6.92 18.05
N ILE A 693 7.83 7.49 18.84
CA ILE A 693 8.13 7.93 20.20
C ILE A 693 7.77 6.82 21.18
N CYS A 694 8.75 6.35 21.93
CA CYS A 694 8.59 5.31 22.94
C CYS A 694 8.43 5.88 24.35
N TYR A 695 7.66 5.18 25.20
CA TYR A 695 7.36 5.52 26.59
C TYR A 695 7.24 4.26 27.46
N GLN A 696 7.40 4.40 28.78
CA GLN A 696 7.22 3.29 29.74
C GLN A 696 5.76 3.24 30.23
N THR A 697 5.16 2.05 30.33
CA THR A 697 3.82 1.92 30.96
C THR A 697 3.91 1.57 32.45
N GLY A 698 3.27 2.38 33.31
CA GLY A 698 3.17 2.14 34.75
C GLY A 698 2.32 0.90 35.10
N GLY A 699 2.67 0.21 36.19
CA GLY A 699 2.21 -1.13 36.53
C GLY A 699 0.74 -1.36 36.93
N SER A 700 -0.21 -0.51 36.55
CA SER A 700 -1.65 -0.80 36.71
C SER A 700 -2.30 -0.86 35.34
N GLY A 701 -3.03 -1.93 35.05
CA GLY A 701 -3.73 -2.20 33.78
C GLY A 701 -4.78 -1.18 33.34
N ASN A 702 -4.72 0.06 33.80
CA ASN A 702 -5.37 1.18 33.14
C ASN A 702 -4.56 1.56 31.91
N ARG A 703 -4.99 0.93 30.82
CA ARG A 703 -4.70 1.24 29.43
C ARG A 703 -4.85 2.73 29.07
N GLU A 704 -5.47 3.58 29.89
CA GLU A 704 -6.12 4.80 29.42
C GLU A 704 -5.44 6.17 29.66
N ASN A 705 -4.32 6.33 30.37
CA ASN A 705 -3.73 7.68 30.52
C ASN A 705 -2.27 7.61 31.00
N ILE A 706 -1.30 7.69 30.10
CA ILE A 706 0.12 7.84 30.47
C ILE A 706 0.66 9.10 29.79
N PRO A 707 1.05 10.14 30.56
CA PRO A 707 1.61 11.36 30.00
C PRO A 707 2.95 11.12 29.30
N PHE A 708 3.24 11.87 28.23
CA PHE A 708 4.57 11.87 27.59
C PHE A 708 5.69 12.15 28.60
N PRO A 709 6.76 11.36 28.60
CA PRO A 709 8.05 11.90 28.98
C PRO A 709 8.56 12.82 27.84
N PRO A 710 9.24 13.93 28.14
CA PRO A 710 10.15 14.52 27.17
C PRO A 710 11.14 13.44 26.70
N ARG A 711 11.77 13.60 25.52
CA ARG A 711 12.84 12.75 24.92
C ARG A 711 14.01 12.36 25.86
N LYS A 712 13.95 12.70 27.16
CA LYS A 712 15.00 12.57 28.16
C LYS A 712 14.73 11.55 29.28
N ASN A 713 13.54 10.95 29.38
CA ASN A 713 13.21 10.07 30.52
C ASN A 713 12.75 8.66 30.12
N LEU A 714 13.42 8.03 29.15
CA LEU A 714 13.40 6.58 29.02
C LEU A 714 14.46 6.01 29.96
N GLU A 715 14.08 5.57 31.17
CA GLU A 715 14.96 4.76 32.04
C GLU A 715 14.99 3.32 31.51
N TYR A 716 15.55 3.11 30.32
CA TYR A 716 16.00 1.78 29.88
C TYR A 716 17.52 1.85 29.81
N GLY A 717 18.20 0.98 30.52
CA GLY A 717 19.66 0.85 30.39
C GLY A 717 19.94 -0.16 29.31
N ILE A 718 20.61 0.27 28.24
CA ILE A 718 21.35 -0.63 27.38
C ILE A 718 22.68 -0.87 28.07
N TRP A 719 22.83 -2.05 28.64
CA TRP A 719 24.05 -2.44 29.32
C TRP A 719 24.80 -3.39 28.41
N ARG A 720 26.01 -2.99 28.02
CA ARG A 720 27.01 -3.87 27.45
C ARG A 720 27.84 -4.42 28.60
N ASP A 721 27.89 -5.74 28.74
CA ASP A 721 28.86 -6.39 29.61
C ASP A 721 30.29 -6.36 29.02
#